data_AF-A0A7R8ZVN0-F1
#
_entry.id   AF-A0A7R8ZVN0-F1
#
_cell.length_a   1.000
_cell.length_b   1.000
_cell.length_c   1.000
_cell.angle_alpha   90.00
_cell.angle_beta   90.00
_cell.angle_gamma   90.00
#
_symmetry.space_group_name_H-M   'P 1'
#
loop_
_entity.id
_entity.type
_entity.pdbx_description
1 polymer ?
#
loop_
_entity_poly.entity_id
_entity_poly.type
_entity_poly.pdbx_seq_one_letter_code
_entity_poly.pdbx_strand_id
1 'polypeptide(L)'
;MQPTEDPNIFQLTVILNPYNEDLNQEKEWKLTEDVSHKPQFTSDQPIVDALFNLSLEEAIKNIEPDSTLRTGAKWGGVWTRDVSYSILLAFAYHEPEVAKISLRKKVKRDRIIQDTGSGGAWPVSSDRTTWVLAAWEIYKVTGDRDWLEEVYPIIKNTLDDDYLTIYDPQTGMFSGESSFLDWREQTYPKWMDNKDIYRSQNLGTNVVHYQAHRILSAMAKIKGEPHAVYDERAEKIKKGINDHLWMQDKGYYAQYLYGRSDLVKSARYEALGEALAILFEVADNEKATSIIGNSPLTTFGATCIYPQIPGIPPYHNNGIWPFVQSYWNWAAAKTGNEEVLIHGLASVYRAAGLFLTNYENMVAETDKATDKVTPKKEMSTWWKEGVLYQIYPQSFKDTDGDGFGDFRGVIEKLDYIQSLGVKMVWMNPFFDSPLVDNGYDVADYRAILPRYGTMDDFQEMLDGLHERDIKFILDVVVNHSSNEHEWFKQSRSSRDNPYRDYYHWWPAEKGQPPFRHSLFDPEGAWEYDSLTNAYYLHYFADAQPDLNWENPKVRQEVYDIMKFWVDKGVDGFRLDAFQFASKDTTFPEWPKGHERDFSKWYGMRPQLHDYLREMNEEVLSKYDVFAVAEGAGSSFKDAHDLVDEDRKELQMAYHFESVGLSRTTAGYELADFKETFSRWDSAFAQKGWIAVFLSNHDNSRLVNRFANTNPEFKTVSTQMIHTFLMSMRGTPYTYYGDEIGMTNIDMPTIEEYVDVSALGEYKAAVSQGLDLEEFMKELNYRSRENARTPMQWNATKNGGFSNGTPWKRVNENYSEINVSNQEKDPNSILNHFRKMTKLRNENSVLVYGKYTLLQKEHPSVYAYTRGSGDDKMLILLNFSDAPSSIHLDEVKTIQKIEINNYNECAIQGNTVNLLPYQAVIFRLGT
;
A
#
# COMPACT_ATOMS: atom_id res chain seq x y z
N MET A 1 39.55 -23.87 -4.75
CA MET A 1 40.21 -25.20 -4.70
C MET A 1 41.71 -24.96 -4.65
N GLN A 2 42.40 -25.58 -3.70
CA GLN A 2 43.84 -25.54 -3.53
C GLN A 2 44.41 -26.93 -3.86
N PRO A 3 45.49 -27.04 -4.65
CA PRO A 3 46.15 -28.32 -4.90
C PRO A 3 46.76 -28.85 -3.61
N THR A 4 46.69 -30.17 -3.40
CA THR A 4 47.39 -30.83 -2.29
C THR A 4 48.77 -31.32 -2.76
N GLU A 5 49.54 -31.98 -1.87
CA GLU A 5 50.83 -32.58 -2.23
C GLU A 5 50.68 -33.73 -3.26
N ASP A 6 49.48 -34.29 -3.41
CA ASP A 6 49.16 -35.18 -4.53
C ASP A 6 48.63 -34.36 -5.71
N PRO A 7 49.30 -34.39 -6.88
CA PRO A 7 48.95 -33.57 -8.04
C PRO A 7 47.57 -33.88 -8.65
N ASN A 8 46.90 -34.97 -8.23
CA ASN A 8 45.57 -35.34 -8.72
C ASN A 8 44.44 -35.06 -7.72
N ILE A 9 44.76 -34.52 -6.51
CA ILE A 9 43.76 -34.25 -5.48
C ILE A 9 43.73 -32.75 -5.17
N PHE A 10 42.55 -32.15 -5.35
CA PHE A 10 42.28 -30.77 -5.01
C PHE A 10 41.40 -30.71 -3.77
N GLN A 11 41.76 -29.83 -2.84
CA GLN A 11 40.98 -29.55 -1.65
C GLN A 11 40.20 -28.25 -1.84
N LEU A 12 38.90 -28.26 -1.54
CA LEU A 12 38.08 -27.07 -1.43
C LEU A 12 37.63 -26.94 0.01
N THR A 13 38.10 -25.91 0.72
CA THR A 13 37.49 -25.50 1.97
C THR A 13 36.32 -24.59 1.63
N VAL A 14 35.10 -25.08 1.80
CA VAL A 14 33.88 -24.28 1.69
C VAL A 14 33.58 -23.75 3.09
N ILE A 15 33.72 -22.43 3.28
CA ILE A 15 33.24 -21.76 4.49
C ILE A 15 31.81 -21.34 4.22
N LEU A 16 30.86 -22.06 4.82
CA LEU A 16 29.45 -21.73 4.77
C LEU A 16 29.19 -20.62 5.78
N ASN A 17 28.58 -19.51 5.35
CA ASN A 17 28.40 -18.28 6.13
C ASN A 17 29.73 -17.70 6.66
N PRO A 18 30.65 -17.24 5.79
CA PRO A 18 31.85 -16.56 6.25
C PRO A 18 31.43 -15.35 7.09
N TYR A 19 31.91 -15.30 8.32
CA TYR A 19 31.69 -14.16 9.22
C TYR A 19 32.14 -12.88 8.50
N ASN A 20 31.19 -11.97 8.28
CA ASN A 20 31.40 -10.71 7.60
C ASN A 20 31.26 -9.61 8.65
N GLU A 21 32.38 -9.05 9.10
CA GLU A 21 32.42 -7.96 10.09
C GLU A 21 31.62 -6.72 9.63
N ASP A 22 31.48 -6.49 8.32
CA ASP A 22 30.76 -5.33 7.80
C ASP A 22 29.23 -5.50 7.79
N LEU A 23 28.71 -6.73 7.94
CA LEU A 23 27.26 -7.01 7.95
C LEU A 23 26.65 -7.06 9.35
N ASN A 24 27.48 -7.20 10.39
CA ASN A 24 27.06 -7.02 11.78
C ASN A 24 27.75 -5.78 12.31
N GLN A 25 27.14 -4.60 12.13
CA GLN A 25 27.33 -3.57 13.15
C GLN A 25 26.91 -4.23 14.46
N GLU A 26 27.85 -4.40 15.40
CA GLU A 26 27.53 -4.87 16.74
C GLU A 26 26.40 -4.00 17.27
N LYS A 27 25.19 -4.55 17.32
CA LYS A 27 24.08 -3.84 17.93
C LYS A 27 24.35 -3.88 19.43
N GLU A 28 24.28 -2.71 20.05
CA GLU A 28 24.42 -2.59 21.49
C GLU A 28 23.11 -2.00 22.01
N TRP A 29 22.52 -2.64 23.01
CA TRP A 29 21.43 -2.04 23.76
C TRP A 29 22.00 -1.33 24.98
N LYS A 30 21.56 -0.10 25.19
CA LYS A 30 21.83 0.68 26.39
C LYS A 30 20.51 1.15 26.95
N LEU A 31 20.34 0.97 28.26
CA LEU A 31 19.20 1.53 28.98
C LEU A 31 19.21 3.06 28.84
N THR A 32 18.15 3.60 28.28
CA THR A 32 17.90 5.03 28.05
C THR A 32 16.82 5.59 28.98
N GLU A 33 15.90 4.76 29.45
CA GLU A 33 14.81 5.16 30.35
C GLU A 33 15.17 4.93 31.82
N ASP A 34 14.68 5.80 32.70
CA ASP A 34 14.81 5.61 34.15
C ASP A 34 13.82 4.55 34.63
N VAL A 35 14.27 3.31 34.75
CA VAL A 35 13.50 2.18 35.29
C VAL A 35 13.63 2.01 36.80
N SER A 36 14.30 2.92 37.52
CA SER A 36 14.56 2.77 38.96
C SER A 36 13.30 2.73 39.82
N HIS A 37 12.21 3.33 39.33
CA HIS A 37 10.89 3.35 39.95
C HIS A 37 10.07 2.08 39.64
N LYS A 38 10.56 1.19 38.78
CA LYS A 38 9.95 -0.11 38.45
C LYS A 38 10.49 -1.22 39.37
N PRO A 39 9.83 -2.40 39.43
CA PRO A 39 10.36 -3.56 40.15
C PRO A 39 11.78 -3.90 39.68
N GLN A 40 12.66 -4.19 40.63
CA GLN A 40 14.06 -4.52 40.36
C GLN A 40 14.28 -6.03 40.46
N PHE A 41 15.09 -6.59 39.57
CA PHE A 41 15.45 -8.00 39.55
C PHE A 41 16.98 -8.13 39.40
N THR A 42 17.57 -9.11 40.09
CA THR A 42 19.01 -9.41 40.01
C THR A 42 19.24 -10.90 39.96
N SER A 43 20.19 -11.32 39.13
CA SER A 43 20.56 -12.70 38.86
C SER A 43 22.07 -12.86 38.85
N ASP A 44 22.55 -14.07 39.15
CA ASP A 44 23.97 -14.43 38.99
C ASP A 44 24.41 -14.46 37.51
N GLN A 45 23.46 -14.33 36.58
CA GLN A 45 23.69 -14.23 35.14
C GLN A 45 23.42 -12.79 34.66
N PRO A 46 24.47 -11.99 34.38
CA PRO A 46 24.31 -10.58 33.99
C PRO A 46 23.41 -10.34 32.78
N ILE A 47 23.36 -11.30 31.85
CA ILE A 47 22.48 -11.21 30.69
C ILE A 47 21.00 -11.20 31.09
N VAL A 48 20.60 -11.93 32.13
CA VAL A 48 19.21 -11.96 32.59
C VAL A 48 18.81 -10.60 33.17
N ASP A 49 19.71 -9.97 33.92
CA ASP A 49 19.48 -8.61 34.46
C ASP A 49 19.36 -7.58 33.33
N ALA A 50 20.20 -7.69 32.31
CA ALA A 50 20.13 -6.82 31.13
C ALA A 50 18.80 -7.00 30.39
N LEU A 51 18.37 -8.24 30.13
CA LEU A 51 17.11 -8.53 29.43
C LEU A 51 15.87 -8.13 30.24
N PHE A 52 15.93 -8.24 31.57
CA PHE A 52 14.86 -7.75 32.44
C PHE A 52 14.75 -6.22 32.37
N ASN A 53 15.88 -5.50 32.45
CA ASN A 53 15.90 -4.04 32.31
C ASN A 53 15.45 -3.58 30.92
N LEU A 54 15.84 -4.30 29.86
CA LEU A 54 15.33 -4.10 28.50
C LEU A 54 13.80 -4.23 28.47
N SER A 55 13.25 -5.26 29.10
CA SER A 55 11.79 -5.49 29.16
C SER A 55 11.05 -4.35 29.88
N LEU A 56 11.62 -3.83 30.97
CA LEU A 56 11.04 -2.70 31.71
C LEU A 56 11.08 -1.40 30.90
N GLU A 57 12.19 -1.13 30.23
CA GLU A 57 12.32 0.01 29.35
C GLU A 57 11.32 -0.06 28.19
N GLU A 58 11.23 -1.22 27.54
CA GLU A 58 10.28 -1.47 26.46
C GLU A 58 8.83 -1.32 26.93
N ALA A 59 8.51 -1.77 28.15
CA ALA A 59 7.21 -1.56 28.76
C ALA A 59 6.85 -0.08 28.93
N ILE A 60 7.81 0.77 29.32
CA ILE A 60 7.63 2.24 29.41
C ILE A 60 7.42 2.83 28.02
N LYS A 61 8.25 2.43 27.05
CA LYS A 61 8.19 2.92 25.66
C LYS A 61 6.89 2.55 24.94
N ASN A 62 6.18 1.54 25.42
CA ASN A 62 4.88 1.12 24.90
C ASN A 62 3.69 1.87 25.51
N ILE A 63 3.91 2.84 26.40
CA ILE A 63 2.85 3.69 26.94
C ILE A 63 2.71 4.92 26.04
N GLU A 64 1.56 5.08 25.42
CA GLU A 64 1.24 6.21 24.54
C GLU A 64 1.01 7.51 25.32
N PRO A 65 1.07 8.68 24.66
CA PRO A 65 0.76 9.97 25.30
C PRO A 65 -0.64 10.05 25.93
N ASP A 66 -1.61 9.26 25.43
CA ASP A 66 -2.95 9.17 26.01
C ASP A 66 -3.07 8.14 27.14
N SER A 67 -1.93 7.62 27.62
CA SER A 67 -1.81 6.61 28.68
C SER A 67 -2.48 5.28 28.33
N THR A 68 -2.53 4.94 27.04
CA THR A 68 -2.89 3.60 26.59
C THR A 68 -1.65 2.77 26.25
N LEU A 69 -1.77 1.45 26.30
CA LEU A 69 -0.74 0.52 25.86
C LEU A 69 -0.79 0.39 24.33
N ARG A 70 0.35 0.66 23.69
CA ARG A 70 0.62 0.39 22.27
C ARG A 70 0.76 -1.12 22.04
N THR A 71 0.14 -1.63 20.99
CA THR A 71 0.21 -3.06 20.62
C THR A 71 1.29 -3.36 19.58
N GLY A 72 1.76 -2.36 18.84
CA GLY A 72 2.95 -2.47 18.01
C GLY A 72 3.34 -1.16 17.33
N ALA A 73 4.59 -1.05 16.88
CA ALA A 73 5.11 0.16 16.23
C ALA A 73 4.37 0.53 14.92
N LYS A 74 3.68 -0.43 14.29
CA LYS A 74 2.95 -0.27 13.01
C LYS A 74 1.43 -0.21 13.17
N TRP A 75 0.91 -0.44 14.38
CA TRP A 75 -0.52 -0.50 14.66
C TRP A 75 -0.82 0.44 15.81
N GLY A 76 -1.16 1.69 15.47
CA GLY A 76 -1.58 2.67 16.48
C GLY A 76 -2.93 2.27 17.07
N GLY A 77 -3.01 2.13 18.39
CA GLY A 77 -4.25 1.86 19.12
C GLY A 77 -4.18 0.67 20.08
N VAL A 78 -5.26 0.50 20.84
CA VAL A 78 -5.42 -0.60 21.80
C VAL A 78 -6.15 -1.76 21.13
N TRP A 79 -5.59 -2.97 21.25
CA TRP A 79 -6.22 -4.21 20.82
C TRP A 79 -6.64 -5.04 22.03
N THR A 80 -7.89 -5.49 22.05
CA THR A 80 -8.54 -6.18 23.17
C THR A 80 -7.70 -7.35 23.65
N ARG A 81 -7.24 -8.20 22.74
CA ARG A 81 -6.51 -9.40 23.13
C ARG A 81 -5.10 -9.10 23.60
N ASP A 82 -4.32 -8.41 22.77
CA ASP A 82 -2.91 -8.13 22.97
C ASP A 82 -2.69 -7.40 24.30
N VAL A 83 -3.53 -6.40 24.56
CA VAL A 83 -3.50 -5.67 25.81
C VAL A 83 -3.89 -6.58 26.98
N SER A 84 -4.89 -7.44 26.81
CA SER A 84 -5.38 -8.28 27.89
C SER A 84 -4.36 -9.32 28.35
N TYR A 85 -3.72 -10.02 27.42
CA TYR A 85 -2.68 -10.98 27.78
C TYR A 85 -1.43 -10.30 28.35
N SER A 86 -1.07 -9.12 27.87
CA SER A 86 0.05 -8.35 28.41
C SER A 86 -0.24 -7.84 29.83
N ILE A 87 -1.48 -7.42 30.09
CA ILE A 87 -1.95 -7.04 31.44
C ILE A 87 -1.88 -8.23 32.39
N LEU A 88 -2.35 -9.41 31.96
CA LEU A 88 -2.33 -10.61 32.77
C LEU A 88 -0.89 -11.08 33.07
N LEU A 89 0.04 -10.96 32.12
CA LEU A 89 1.45 -11.32 32.35
C LEU A 89 2.19 -10.33 33.25
N ALA A 90 1.96 -9.02 33.06
CA ALA A 90 2.79 -8.00 33.69
C ALA A 90 2.05 -6.69 34.02
N PHE A 91 1.34 -6.08 33.06
CA PHE A 91 0.92 -4.68 33.22
C PHE A 91 -0.12 -4.44 34.32
N ALA A 92 -0.86 -5.46 34.78
CA ALA A 92 -1.70 -5.32 35.98
C ALA A 92 -0.87 -4.93 37.23
N TYR A 93 0.35 -5.43 37.33
CA TYR A 93 1.29 -5.17 38.42
C TYR A 93 2.14 -3.92 38.18
N HIS A 94 2.66 -3.78 36.95
CA HIS A 94 3.61 -2.72 36.63
C HIS A 94 2.95 -1.37 36.35
N GLU A 95 1.76 -1.36 35.73
CA GLU A 95 1.07 -0.16 35.24
C GLU A 95 -0.46 -0.27 35.36
N PRO A 96 -1.01 -0.47 36.57
CA PRO A 96 -2.43 -0.75 36.75
C PRO A 96 -3.34 0.35 36.19
N GLU A 97 -2.96 1.62 36.27
CA GLU A 97 -3.79 2.72 35.75
C GLU A 97 -3.78 2.79 34.21
N VAL A 98 -2.61 2.61 33.58
CA VAL A 98 -2.50 2.51 32.11
C VAL A 98 -3.29 1.30 31.61
N ALA A 99 -3.23 0.18 32.33
CA ALA A 99 -3.99 -1.02 32.03
C ALA A 99 -5.52 -0.76 32.07
N LYS A 100 -6.02 -0.08 33.11
CA LYS A 100 -7.44 0.32 33.21
C LYS A 100 -7.85 1.24 32.05
N ILE A 101 -7.05 2.27 31.75
CA ILE A 101 -7.31 3.21 30.66
C ILE A 101 -7.40 2.47 29.31
N SER A 102 -6.47 1.55 29.08
CA SER A 102 -6.43 0.75 27.85
C SER A 102 -7.67 -0.15 27.73
N LEU A 103 -8.03 -0.88 28.79
CA LEU A 103 -9.22 -1.73 28.77
C LEU A 103 -10.52 -0.95 28.54
N ARG A 104 -10.65 0.27 29.07
CA ARG A 104 -11.82 1.14 28.84
C ARG A 104 -12.01 1.51 27.37
N LYS A 105 -10.93 1.65 26.59
CA LYS A 105 -11.01 1.91 25.14
C LYS A 105 -11.68 0.76 24.38
N LYS A 106 -11.73 -0.44 24.98
CA LYS A 106 -12.32 -1.66 24.42
C LYS A 106 -13.71 -1.97 24.96
N VAL A 107 -14.43 -0.94 25.39
CA VAL A 107 -15.81 -1.04 25.88
C VAL A 107 -16.72 -0.13 25.04
N LYS A 108 -17.86 -0.67 24.59
CA LYS A 108 -18.91 0.10 23.92
C LYS A 108 -20.29 -0.44 24.32
N ARG A 109 -21.19 0.45 24.73
CA ARG A 109 -22.56 0.08 25.20
C ARG A 109 -22.53 -1.00 26.29
N ASP A 110 -21.64 -0.79 27.28
CA ASP A 110 -21.41 -1.68 28.42
C ASP A 110 -21.13 -3.13 28.04
N ARG A 111 -20.39 -3.31 26.94
CA ARG A 111 -19.95 -4.60 26.40
C ARG A 111 -18.51 -4.48 25.92
N ILE A 112 -17.80 -5.59 26.02
CA ILE A 112 -16.45 -5.71 25.46
C ILE A 112 -16.58 -5.73 23.93
N ILE A 113 -15.82 -4.87 23.25
CA ILE A 113 -15.74 -4.86 21.78
C ILE A 113 -14.50 -5.60 21.32
N GLN A 114 -14.62 -6.26 20.17
CA GLN A 114 -13.47 -6.80 19.45
C GLN A 114 -12.88 -5.73 18.53
N ASP A 115 -11.59 -5.85 18.22
CA ASP A 115 -10.94 -5.12 17.13
C ASP A 115 -11.48 -5.51 15.76
N THR A 116 -11.83 -4.52 14.94
CA THR A 116 -12.19 -4.71 13.54
C THR A 116 -10.92 -4.59 12.69
N GLY A 117 -10.39 -5.69 12.10
CA GLY A 117 -9.28 -5.50 11.15
C GLY A 117 -8.39 -6.66 10.68
N SER A 118 -8.40 -7.90 11.20
CA SER A 118 -7.33 -8.84 10.77
C SER A 118 -7.63 -10.34 10.69
N GLY A 119 -8.66 -10.86 11.35
CA GLY A 119 -8.91 -12.31 11.29
C GLY A 119 -10.08 -12.86 12.12
N GLY A 120 -10.83 -12.00 12.80
CA GLY A 120 -11.91 -12.38 13.73
C GLY A 120 -13.06 -13.16 13.08
N ALA A 121 -13.70 -14.02 13.89
CA ALA A 121 -14.81 -14.84 13.50
C ALA A 121 -16.05 -13.96 13.24
N TRP A 122 -16.57 -14.00 12.02
CA TRP A 122 -17.83 -13.37 11.66
C TRP A 122 -19.00 -14.32 11.96
N PRO A 123 -20.13 -13.87 12.56
CA PRO A 123 -20.48 -12.49 12.92
C PRO A 123 -20.09 -12.07 14.36
N VAL A 124 -19.66 -12.99 15.21
CA VAL A 124 -19.26 -12.71 16.61
C VAL A 124 -17.89 -13.31 16.89
N SER A 125 -16.97 -12.47 17.36
CA SER A 125 -15.65 -12.89 17.81
C SER A 125 -15.68 -13.15 19.32
N SER A 126 -15.37 -14.38 19.69
CA SER A 126 -15.51 -14.94 21.04
C SER A 126 -14.27 -14.70 21.93
N ASP A 127 -13.11 -14.44 21.33
CA ASP A 127 -11.85 -14.26 22.06
C ASP A 127 -11.74 -12.89 22.75
N ARG A 128 -12.67 -11.96 22.48
CA ARG A 128 -12.86 -10.72 23.25
C ARG A 128 -12.97 -10.95 24.76
N THR A 129 -13.38 -12.14 25.18
CA THR A 129 -13.48 -12.52 26.59
C THR A 129 -12.14 -12.58 27.33
N THR A 130 -11.01 -12.54 26.62
CA THR A 130 -9.67 -12.33 27.22
C THR A 130 -9.60 -11.06 28.07
N TRP A 131 -10.37 -10.03 27.71
CA TRP A 131 -10.55 -8.79 28.48
C TRP A 131 -10.97 -9.05 29.93
N VAL A 132 -11.80 -10.07 30.16
CA VAL A 132 -12.29 -10.46 31.50
C VAL A 132 -11.13 -10.90 32.40
N LEU A 133 -10.15 -11.61 31.83
CA LEU A 133 -8.97 -12.07 32.55
C LEU A 133 -8.13 -10.88 33.04
N ALA A 134 -7.90 -9.93 32.15
CA ALA A 134 -7.12 -8.73 32.42
C ALA A 134 -7.78 -7.82 33.46
N ALA A 135 -9.08 -7.55 33.30
CA ALA A 135 -9.84 -6.74 34.25
C ALA A 135 -9.82 -7.33 35.67
N TRP A 136 -9.93 -8.66 35.77
CA TRP A 136 -9.85 -9.36 37.04
C TRP A 136 -8.44 -9.35 37.64
N GLU A 137 -7.39 -9.48 36.81
CA GLU A 137 -6.01 -9.40 37.28
C GLU A 137 -5.71 -8.03 37.90
N ILE A 138 -6.13 -6.95 37.25
CA ILE A 138 -6.01 -5.59 37.80
C ILE A 138 -6.68 -5.51 39.17
N TYR A 139 -7.89 -6.06 39.34
CA TYR A 139 -8.56 -6.08 40.64
C TYR A 139 -7.79 -6.90 41.67
N LYS A 140 -7.30 -8.09 41.33
CA LYS A 140 -6.52 -8.94 42.26
C LYS A 140 -5.25 -8.23 42.75
N VAL A 141 -4.59 -7.49 41.87
CA VAL A 141 -3.37 -6.76 42.20
C VAL A 141 -3.66 -5.49 43.01
N THR A 142 -4.64 -4.69 42.60
CA THR A 142 -4.87 -3.35 43.17
C THR A 142 -5.82 -3.35 44.37
N GLY A 143 -6.72 -4.33 44.46
CA GLY A 143 -7.83 -4.33 45.39
C GLY A 143 -8.88 -3.22 45.13
N ASP A 144 -8.82 -2.56 43.96
CA ASP A 144 -9.67 -1.42 43.63
C ASP A 144 -11.14 -1.83 43.46
N ARG A 145 -11.96 -1.48 44.45
CA ARG A 145 -13.39 -1.79 44.43
C ARG A 145 -14.17 -0.99 43.40
N ASP A 146 -13.75 0.23 43.08
CA ASP A 146 -14.44 1.07 42.10
C ASP A 146 -14.24 0.50 40.70
N TRP A 147 -13.04 -0.01 40.41
CA TRP A 147 -12.79 -0.79 39.19
C TRP A 147 -13.66 -2.04 39.10
N LEU A 148 -13.81 -2.78 40.19
CA LEU A 148 -14.69 -3.97 40.22
C LEU A 148 -16.15 -3.60 39.96
N GLU A 149 -16.64 -2.50 40.54
CA GLU A 149 -17.98 -1.96 40.30
C GLU A 149 -18.20 -1.56 38.84
N GLU A 150 -17.20 -0.92 38.22
CA GLU A 150 -17.23 -0.49 36.83
C GLU A 150 -17.29 -1.69 35.85
N VAL A 151 -16.40 -2.68 36.03
CA VAL A 151 -16.22 -3.75 35.05
C VAL A 151 -17.22 -4.89 35.19
N TYR A 152 -17.84 -5.08 36.36
CA TYR A 152 -18.84 -6.12 36.58
C TYR A 152 -20.00 -6.12 35.55
N PRO A 153 -20.74 -5.01 35.34
CA PRO A 153 -21.83 -4.99 34.37
C PRO A 153 -21.33 -5.23 32.94
N ILE A 154 -20.14 -4.74 32.59
CA ILE A 154 -19.53 -4.93 31.26
C ILE A 154 -19.28 -6.41 30.97
N ILE A 155 -18.64 -7.10 31.92
CA ILE A 155 -18.35 -8.54 31.83
C ILE A 155 -19.65 -9.34 31.78
N LYS A 156 -20.58 -9.03 32.70
CA LYS A 156 -21.87 -9.71 32.80
C LYS A 156 -22.65 -9.64 31.48
N ASN A 157 -22.83 -8.43 30.94
CA ASN A 157 -23.57 -8.23 29.70
C ASN A 157 -22.92 -8.95 28.52
N THR A 158 -21.59 -8.92 28.43
CA THR A 158 -20.85 -9.60 27.35
C THR A 158 -21.04 -11.12 27.42
N LEU A 159 -20.83 -11.72 28.60
CA LEU A 159 -20.95 -13.17 28.77
C LEU A 159 -22.40 -13.67 28.63
N ASP A 160 -23.38 -12.88 29.04
CA ASP A 160 -24.79 -13.21 28.84
C ASP A 160 -25.17 -13.16 27.34
N ASP A 161 -24.67 -12.18 26.58
CA ASP A 161 -24.87 -12.10 25.13
C ASP A 161 -24.17 -13.26 24.39
N ASP A 162 -22.94 -13.61 24.77
CA ASP A 162 -22.22 -14.74 24.19
C ASP A 162 -22.96 -16.06 24.46
N TYR A 163 -23.50 -16.24 25.66
CA TYR A 163 -24.27 -17.43 26.01
C TYR A 163 -25.56 -17.57 25.18
N LEU A 164 -26.14 -16.47 24.71
CA LEU A 164 -27.33 -16.49 23.85
C LEU A 164 -26.99 -16.69 22.38
N THR A 165 -25.80 -16.30 21.95
CA THR A 165 -25.47 -16.17 20.51
C THR A 165 -24.57 -17.27 19.99
N ILE A 166 -23.59 -17.72 20.79
CA ILE A 166 -22.50 -18.60 20.32
C ILE A 166 -22.28 -19.82 21.22
N TYR A 167 -23.07 -20.02 22.27
CA TYR A 167 -23.04 -21.24 23.09
C TYR A 167 -23.72 -22.42 22.38
N ASP A 168 -23.05 -23.56 22.33
CA ASP A 168 -23.57 -24.82 21.81
C ASP A 168 -24.00 -25.74 22.96
N PRO A 169 -25.32 -26.00 23.14
CA PRO A 169 -25.80 -26.88 24.20
C PRO A 169 -25.45 -28.36 23.98
N GLN A 170 -25.05 -28.78 22.77
CA GLN A 170 -24.70 -30.17 22.50
C GLN A 170 -23.33 -30.52 23.04
N THR A 171 -22.36 -29.62 22.86
CA THR A 171 -20.98 -29.81 23.34
C THR A 171 -20.73 -29.15 24.69
N GLY A 172 -21.58 -28.19 25.08
CA GLY A 172 -21.37 -27.37 26.28
C GLY A 172 -20.29 -26.29 26.09
N MET A 173 -19.85 -26.04 24.86
CA MET A 173 -18.77 -25.12 24.50
C MET A 173 -19.28 -23.95 23.66
N PHE A 174 -18.44 -22.94 23.48
CA PHE A 174 -18.68 -21.75 22.68
C PHE A 174 -18.03 -21.90 21.31
N SER A 175 -18.75 -21.49 20.28
CA SER A 175 -18.25 -21.36 18.93
C SER A 175 -17.38 -20.11 18.79
N GLY A 176 -16.29 -20.24 18.05
CA GLY A 176 -15.37 -19.17 17.70
C GLY A 176 -13.94 -19.66 17.53
N GLU A 177 -13.07 -18.70 17.29
CA GLU A 177 -11.71 -18.92 16.83
C GLU A 177 -10.69 -19.17 17.94
N SER A 178 -9.41 -19.22 17.58
CA SER A 178 -8.32 -19.35 18.53
C SER A 178 -8.16 -18.05 19.29
N SER A 179 -7.91 -18.16 20.60
CA SER A 179 -7.82 -17.00 21.48
C SER A 179 -6.59 -16.11 21.24
N PHE A 180 -5.74 -16.42 20.26
CA PHE A 180 -4.59 -15.63 19.83
C PHE A 180 -4.50 -15.41 18.31
N LEU A 181 -5.62 -15.55 17.60
CA LEU A 181 -5.65 -15.41 16.16
C LEU A 181 -5.51 -13.96 15.68
N ASP A 182 -4.38 -13.57 15.09
CA ASP A 182 -4.33 -12.36 14.25
C ASP A 182 -4.74 -12.67 12.83
N TRP A 183 -4.19 -13.72 12.21
CA TRP A 183 -4.40 -14.06 10.80
C TRP A 183 -4.88 -15.50 10.59
N ARG A 184 -6.07 -15.66 9.99
CA ARG A 184 -6.70 -16.97 9.74
C ARG A 184 -5.85 -17.92 8.90
N GLU A 185 -5.18 -17.39 7.87
CA GLU A 185 -4.42 -18.16 6.88
C GLU A 185 -3.20 -18.86 7.47
N GLN A 186 -2.86 -18.53 8.72
CA GLN A 186 -1.71 -19.05 9.43
C GLN A 186 -2.03 -20.03 10.55
N THR A 187 -3.29 -20.14 10.94
CA THR A 187 -3.72 -20.96 12.10
C THR A 187 -4.67 -22.08 11.68
N TYR A 188 -5.38 -21.91 10.56
CA TYR A 188 -6.34 -22.86 10.03
C TYR A 188 -5.92 -23.39 8.65
N PRO A 189 -6.35 -24.60 8.27
CA PRO A 189 -6.20 -25.09 6.91
C PRO A 189 -6.81 -24.12 5.89
N LYS A 190 -6.16 -23.93 4.73
CA LYS A 190 -6.58 -22.99 3.67
C LYS A 190 -8.02 -23.15 3.17
N TRP A 191 -8.63 -24.31 3.39
CA TRP A 191 -10.01 -24.58 2.97
C TRP A 191 -11.07 -24.10 3.99
N MET A 192 -10.68 -23.77 5.24
CA MET A 192 -11.59 -23.22 6.24
C MET A 192 -11.81 -21.74 5.98
N ASP A 193 -13.07 -21.37 5.72
CA ASP A 193 -13.47 -19.97 5.56
C ASP A 193 -13.96 -19.38 6.89
N ASN A 194 -14.23 -18.07 6.94
CA ASN A 194 -14.58 -17.35 8.19
C ASN A 194 -15.80 -17.96 8.88
N LYS A 195 -16.78 -18.44 8.14
CA LYS A 195 -17.97 -19.13 8.68
C LYS A 195 -17.63 -20.47 9.35
N ASP A 196 -16.62 -21.17 8.85
CA ASP A 196 -16.21 -22.47 9.36
C ASP A 196 -15.33 -22.29 10.60
N ILE A 197 -14.50 -21.23 10.62
CA ILE A 197 -13.74 -20.78 11.79
C ILE A 197 -14.69 -20.30 12.89
N TYR A 198 -15.66 -19.45 12.55
CA TYR A 198 -16.69 -18.99 13.48
C TYR A 198 -17.44 -20.15 14.12
N ARG A 199 -17.78 -21.20 13.35
CA ARG A 199 -18.46 -22.38 13.88
C ARG A 199 -17.55 -23.33 14.65
N SER A 200 -16.24 -23.21 14.51
CA SER A 200 -15.31 -24.07 15.23
C SER A 200 -15.40 -23.83 16.74
N GLN A 201 -14.99 -24.79 17.55
CA GLN A 201 -14.95 -24.66 19.01
C GLN A 201 -13.51 -24.87 19.44
N ASN A 202 -12.77 -23.76 19.53
CA ASN A 202 -11.35 -23.78 19.83
C ASN A 202 -11.06 -23.89 21.33
N LEU A 203 -9.98 -24.62 21.67
CA LEU A 203 -9.53 -24.84 23.04
C LEU A 203 -9.29 -23.53 23.80
N GLY A 204 -8.44 -22.64 23.27
CA GLY A 204 -8.04 -21.41 23.96
C GLY A 204 -9.24 -20.54 24.30
N THR A 205 -10.12 -20.29 23.33
CA THR A 205 -11.36 -19.53 23.52
C THR A 205 -12.26 -20.14 24.58
N ASN A 206 -12.45 -21.47 24.56
CA ASN A 206 -13.32 -22.14 25.52
C ASN A 206 -12.73 -22.15 26.94
N VAL A 207 -11.42 -22.30 27.07
CA VAL A 207 -10.72 -22.17 28.35
C VAL A 207 -10.86 -20.74 28.90
N VAL A 208 -10.76 -19.72 28.05
CA VAL A 208 -10.98 -18.32 28.44
C VAL A 208 -12.44 -18.11 28.86
N HIS A 209 -13.44 -18.62 28.12
CA HIS A 209 -14.84 -18.55 28.51
C HIS A 209 -15.13 -19.24 29.85
N TYR A 210 -14.53 -20.42 30.09
CA TYR A 210 -14.61 -21.09 31.39
C TYR A 210 -14.12 -20.16 32.50
N GLN A 211 -12.92 -19.60 32.33
CA GLN A 211 -12.32 -18.76 33.36
C GLN A 211 -13.08 -17.43 33.52
N ALA A 212 -13.60 -16.86 32.44
CA ALA A 212 -14.42 -15.66 32.47
C ALA A 212 -15.71 -15.87 33.28
N HIS A 213 -16.37 -17.04 33.16
CA HIS A 213 -17.54 -17.39 33.98
C HIS A 213 -17.17 -17.62 35.46
N ARG A 214 -16.02 -18.23 35.74
CA ARG A 214 -15.49 -18.36 37.12
C ARG A 214 -15.20 -17.00 37.74
N ILE A 215 -14.62 -16.08 36.99
CA ILE A 215 -14.36 -14.70 37.40
C ILE A 215 -15.67 -13.96 37.66
N LEU A 216 -16.63 -14.01 36.74
CA LEU A 216 -17.93 -13.36 36.91
C LEU A 216 -18.66 -13.88 38.15
N SER A 217 -18.61 -15.19 38.41
CA SER A 217 -19.12 -15.81 39.64
C SER A 217 -18.42 -15.26 40.90
N ALA A 218 -17.08 -15.15 40.87
CA ALA A 218 -16.31 -14.59 41.98
C ALA A 218 -16.65 -13.12 42.24
N MET A 219 -16.77 -12.31 41.18
CA MET A 219 -17.19 -10.91 41.29
C MET A 219 -18.62 -10.80 41.84
N ALA A 220 -19.54 -11.62 41.35
CA ALA A 220 -20.92 -11.66 41.86
C ALA A 220 -20.96 -12.01 43.36
N LYS A 221 -20.17 -12.98 43.81
CA LYS A 221 -20.03 -13.33 45.25
C LYS A 221 -19.53 -12.14 46.08
N ILE A 222 -18.52 -11.42 45.60
CA ILE A 222 -17.99 -10.23 46.28
C ILE A 222 -19.06 -9.14 46.39
N LYS A 223 -19.89 -8.99 45.36
CA LYS A 223 -20.96 -7.99 45.30
C LYS A 223 -22.26 -8.41 46.01
N GLY A 224 -22.39 -9.67 46.42
CA GLY A 224 -23.65 -10.21 46.94
C GLY A 224 -24.73 -10.43 45.88
N GLU A 225 -24.33 -10.56 44.61
CA GLU A 225 -25.22 -10.81 43.46
C GLU A 225 -25.40 -12.32 43.19
N PRO A 226 -26.48 -12.73 42.50
CA PRO A 226 -26.66 -14.13 42.10
C PRO A 226 -25.49 -14.65 41.24
N HIS A 227 -24.83 -15.72 41.71
CA HIS A 227 -23.63 -16.26 41.05
C HIS A 227 -23.78 -17.71 40.55
N ALA A 228 -24.76 -18.46 41.07
CA ALA A 228 -24.86 -19.91 40.87
C ALA A 228 -24.97 -20.31 39.38
N VAL A 229 -25.63 -19.48 38.56
CA VAL A 229 -25.76 -19.70 37.11
C VAL A 229 -24.40 -19.64 36.40
N TYR A 230 -23.48 -18.78 36.84
CA TYR A 230 -22.17 -18.64 36.24
C TYR A 230 -21.24 -19.79 36.67
N ASP A 231 -21.37 -20.26 37.91
CA ASP A 231 -20.71 -21.50 38.37
C ASP A 231 -21.17 -22.70 37.51
N GLU A 232 -22.49 -22.85 37.29
CA GLU A 232 -23.04 -23.94 36.47
C GLU A 232 -22.55 -23.88 35.02
N ARG A 233 -22.54 -22.68 34.41
CA ARG A 233 -22.02 -22.48 33.04
C ARG A 233 -20.53 -22.84 32.95
N ALA A 234 -19.71 -22.42 33.91
CA ALA A 234 -18.30 -22.78 33.95
C ALA A 234 -18.10 -24.31 33.99
N GLU A 235 -18.82 -25.01 34.86
CA GLU A 235 -18.71 -26.48 34.93
C GLU A 235 -19.14 -27.17 33.63
N LYS A 236 -20.16 -26.66 32.92
CA LYS A 236 -20.56 -27.16 31.60
C LYS A 236 -19.45 -26.98 30.56
N ILE A 237 -18.82 -25.81 30.51
CA ILE A 237 -17.71 -25.53 29.59
C ILE A 237 -16.52 -26.45 29.89
N LYS A 238 -16.12 -26.55 31.17
CA LYS A 238 -15.03 -27.44 31.60
C LYS A 238 -15.29 -28.90 31.21
N LYS A 239 -16.52 -29.37 31.43
CA LYS A 239 -16.95 -30.72 31.03
C LYS A 239 -16.89 -30.87 29.50
N GLY A 240 -17.40 -29.90 28.75
CA GLY A 240 -17.37 -29.90 27.28
C GLY A 240 -15.94 -29.99 26.71
N ILE A 241 -15.01 -29.19 27.24
CA ILE A 241 -13.59 -29.25 26.86
C ILE A 241 -13.01 -30.65 27.13
N ASN A 242 -13.23 -31.19 28.33
CA ASN A 242 -12.70 -32.49 28.72
C ASN A 242 -13.30 -33.66 27.92
N ASP A 243 -14.61 -33.61 27.62
CA ASP A 243 -15.30 -34.69 26.90
C ASP A 243 -14.97 -34.69 25.41
N HIS A 244 -14.85 -33.50 24.79
CA HIS A 244 -14.76 -33.39 23.35
C HIS A 244 -13.35 -33.12 22.82
N LEU A 245 -12.53 -32.34 23.52
CA LEU A 245 -11.20 -31.96 23.03
C LEU A 245 -10.08 -32.85 23.57
N TRP A 246 -10.22 -33.52 24.72
CA TRP A 246 -9.16 -34.37 25.25
C TRP A 246 -8.83 -35.54 24.29
N MET A 247 -7.55 -35.72 23.97
CA MET A 247 -7.04 -36.81 23.13
C MET A 247 -6.20 -37.77 23.97
N GLN A 248 -6.85 -38.82 24.49
CA GLN A 248 -6.24 -39.79 25.40
C GLN A 248 -4.98 -40.45 24.84
N ASP A 249 -4.92 -40.69 23.52
CA ASP A 249 -3.77 -41.31 22.84
C ASP A 249 -2.59 -40.34 22.66
N LYS A 250 -2.85 -39.03 22.73
CA LYS A 250 -1.85 -37.97 22.58
C LYS A 250 -1.37 -37.40 23.90
N GLY A 251 -2.22 -37.44 24.92
CA GLY A 251 -1.92 -36.88 26.24
C GLY A 251 -2.07 -35.36 26.33
N TYR A 252 -2.77 -34.73 25.39
CA TYR A 252 -3.09 -33.30 25.34
C TYR A 252 -4.46 -33.04 24.67
N TYR A 253 -4.94 -31.80 24.64
CA TYR A 253 -6.20 -31.42 24.02
C TYR A 253 -6.05 -31.12 22.51
N ALA A 254 -7.13 -31.35 21.77
CA ALA A 254 -7.25 -30.95 20.38
C ALA A 254 -7.35 -29.43 20.25
N GLN A 255 -6.79 -28.88 19.17
CA GLN A 255 -6.79 -27.45 18.85
C GLN A 255 -8.22 -26.88 18.81
N TYR A 256 -9.12 -27.58 18.13
CA TYR A 256 -10.52 -27.21 18.00
C TYR A 256 -11.39 -28.37 17.49
N LEU A 257 -12.70 -28.27 17.72
CA LEU A 257 -13.72 -29.01 16.95
C LEU A 257 -14.19 -28.18 15.76
N TYR A 258 -14.50 -28.81 14.64
CA TYR A 258 -15.08 -28.11 13.48
C TYR A 258 -16.04 -29.02 12.71
N GLY A 259 -16.98 -28.45 11.96
CA GLY A 259 -17.98 -29.21 11.21
C GLY A 259 -19.34 -28.53 11.23
N ARG A 260 -20.34 -29.15 10.59
CA ARG A 260 -21.72 -28.63 10.57
C ARG A 260 -22.71 -29.60 11.20
N SER A 261 -22.73 -30.83 10.70
CA SER A 261 -23.59 -31.91 11.21
C SER A 261 -22.81 -32.89 12.07
N ASP A 262 -21.56 -33.16 11.68
CA ASP A 262 -20.65 -34.03 12.40
C ASP A 262 -19.40 -33.23 12.76
N LEU A 263 -19.14 -33.06 14.06
CA LEU A 263 -17.97 -32.35 14.54
C LEU A 263 -16.73 -33.25 14.50
N VAL A 264 -15.67 -32.74 13.89
CA VAL A 264 -14.37 -33.39 13.73
C VAL A 264 -13.35 -32.66 14.60
N LYS A 265 -12.48 -33.44 15.25
CA LYS A 265 -11.37 -32.90 16.06
C LYS A 265 -10.17 -32.59 15.17
N SER A 266 -9.59 -31.40 15.31
CA SER A 266 -8.24 -31.13 14.82
C SER A 266 -7.23 -31.82 15.74
N ALA A 267 -6.47 -32.80 15.23
CA ALA A 267 -5.50 -33.55 16.02
C ALA A 267 -4.23 -32.76 16.40
N ARG A 268 -4.18 -31.46 16.08
CA ARG A 268 -3.12 -30.55 16.48
C ARG A 268 -3.36 -30.08 17.91
N TYR A 269 -2.33 -29.58 18.58
CA TYR A 269 -2.50 -28.77 19.79
C TYR A 269 -2.08 -27.33 19.52
N GLU A 270 -2.59 -26.44 20.37
CA GLU A 270 -2.31 -25.01 20.40
C GLU A 270 -1.63 -24.67 21.73
N ALA A 271 -0.39 -24.20 21.72
CA ALA A 271 0.40 -24.06 22.94
C ALA A 271 -0.22 -23.09 23.96
N LEU A 272 -0.83 -21.99 23.51
CA LEU A 272 -1.51 -21.06 24.42
C LEU A 272 -2.73 -21.70 25.08
N GLY A 273 -3.61 -22.32 24.30
CA GLY A 273 -4.81 -22.98 24.82
C GLY A 273 -4.49 -24.10 25.82
N GLU A 274 -3.46 -24.90 25.54
CA GLU A 274 -2.94 -25.92 26.46
C GLU A 274 -2.41 -25.30 27.77
N ALA A 275 -1.58 -24.25 27.66
CA ALA A 275 -1.05 -23.55 28.83
C ALA A 275 -2.18 -22.99 29.70
N LEU A 276 -3.16 -22.33 29.10
CA LEU A 276 -4.31 -21.78 29.82
C LEU A 276 -5.15 -22.90 30.47
N ALA A 277 -5.29 -24.07 29.83
CA ALA A 277 -6.04 -25.20 30.40
C ALA A 277 -5.40 -25.70 31.71
N ILE A 278 -4.07 -25.66 31.80
CA ILE A 278 -3.31 -25.96 33.03
C ILE A 278 -3.45 -24.83 34.06
N LEU A 279 -3.23 -23.59 33.62
CA LEU A 279 -3.22 -22.43 34.50
C LEU A 279 -4.57 -22.20 35.17
N PHE A 280 -5.67 -22.40 34.45
CA PHE A 280 -7.04 -22.25 34.95
C PHE A 280 -7.68 -23.57 35.43
N GLU A 281 -6.91 -24.66 35.50
CA GLU A 281 -7.36 -25.94 36.09
C GLU A 281 -8.56 -26.54 35.36
N VAL A 282 -8.63 -26.33 34.04
CA VAL A 282 -9.50 -27.11 33.14
C VAL A 282 -8.93 -28.52 33.00
N ALA A 283 -7.62 -28.61 32.84
CA ALA A 283 -6.84 -29.83 33.05
C ALA A 283 -6.69 -30.09 34.55
N ASP A 284 -7.07 -31.28 34.99
CA ASP A 284 -6.69 -31.77 36.32
C ASP A 284 -5.17 -32.03 36.39
N ASN A 285 -4.65 -32.31 37.58
CA ASN A 285 -3.22 -32.48 37.79
C ASN A 285 -2.60 -33.57 36.91
N GLU A 286 -3.32 -34.68 36.68
CA GLU A 286 -2.83 -35.78 35.85
C GLU A 286 -2.74 -35.36 34.38
N LYS A 287 -3.80 -34.73 33.86
CA LYS A 287 -3.80 -34.17 32.50
C LYS A 287 -2.76 -33.06 32.35
N ALA A 288 -2.58 -32.20 33.34
CA ALA A 288 -1.60 -31.11 33.30
C ALA A 288 -0.16 -31.64 33.19
N THR A 289 0.19 -32.63 34.01
CA THR A 289 1.48 -33.33 33.90
C THR A 289 1.60 -34.05 32.56
N SER A 290 0.53 -34.68 32.07
CA SER A 290 0.50 -35.34 30.76
C SER A 290 0.73 -34.36 29.61
N ILE A 291 0.12 -33.18 29.62
CA ILE A 291 0.27 -32.18 28.56
C ILE A 291 1.74 -31.77 28.48
N ILE A 292 2.32 -31.29 29.57
CA ILE A 292 3.72 -30.83 29.59
C ILE A 292 4.69 -31.98 29.25
N GLY A 293 4.41 -33.21 29.70
CA GLY A 293 5.27 -34.37 29.44
C GLY A 293 5.17 -34.95 28.02
N ASN A 294 4.04 -34.77 27.32
CA ASN A 294 3.82 -35.31 25.98
C ASN A 294 3.87 -34.25 24.88
N SER A 295 3.86 -32.97 25.22
CA SER A 295 4.07 -31.91 24.25
C SER A 295 5.49 -31.96 23.68
N PRO A 296 5.65 -31.82 22.35
CA PRO A 296 6.94 -31.84 21.69
C PRO A 296 7.79 -30.65 22.13
N LEU A 297 9.01 -30.94 22.57
CA LEU A 297 10.02 -29.94 22.81
C LEU A 297 10.77 -29.66 21.50
N THR A 298 10.43 -28.57 20.80
CA THR A 298 11.20 -28.18 19.62
C THR A 298 12.51 -27.54 20.02
N THR A 299 13.49 -27.49 19.11
CA THR A 299 14.87 -27.05 19.38
C THR A 299 14.94 -25.68 20.06
N PHE A 300 14.06 -24.75 19.71
CA PHE A 300 14.15 -23.36 20.18
C PHE A 300 13.04 -22.94 21.13
N GLY A 301 11.97 -23.73 21.32
CA GLY A 301 10.86 -23.38 22.21
C GLY A 301 9.58 -24.18 21.93
N ALA A 302 8.46 -23.72 22.47
CA ALA A 302 7.12 -24.20 22.15
C ALA A 302 6.61 -23.46 20.90
N THR A 303 6.25 -24.23 19.86
CA THR A 303 5.58 -23.65 18.68
C THR A 303 4.14 -23.32 19.03
N CYS A 304 3.61 -22.26 18.42
CA CYS A 304 2.21 -21.88 18.59
C CYS A 304 1.25 -23.03 18.23
N ILE A 305 1.49 -23.73 17.10
CA ILE A 305 0.71 -24.89 16.65
C ILE A 305 1.62 -26.11 16.41
N TYR A 306 1.13 -27.30 16.72
CA TYR A 306 1.82 -28.54 16.37
C TYR A 306 0.87 -29.74 16.17
N PRO A 307 1.17 -30.67 15.24
CA PRO A 307 2.18 -30.54 14.19
C PRO A 307 1.81 -29.40 13.24
N GLN A 308 2.84 -28.72 12.74
CA GLN A 308 2.69 -27.56 11.89
C GLN A 308 1.91 -27.91 10.62
N ILE A 309 1.14 -26.94 10.13
CA ILE A 309 0.40 -27.06 8.87
C ILE A 309 1.38 -26.83 7.70
N PRO A 310 1.55 -27.79 6.78
CA PRO A 310 2.48 -27.63 5.66
C PRO A 310 2.09 -26.46 4.74
N GLY A 311 3.08 -25.72 4.25
CA GLY A 311 2.88 -24.65 3.26
C GLY A 311 2.18 -23.39 3.81
N ILE A 312 2.18 -23.22 5.13
CA ILE A 312 1.70 -22.03 5.84
C ILE A 312 2.90 -21.25 6.40
N PRO A 313 2.95 -19.91 6.25
CA PRO A 313 4.03 -19.09 6.80
C PRO A 313 4.29 -19.34 8.29
N PRO A 314 5.55 -19.19 8.76
CA PRO A 314 5.93 -19.61 10.10
C PRO A 314 5.21 -18.84 11.22
N TYR A 315 4.78 -17.60 11.02
CA TYR A 315 4.30 -16.71 12.09
C TYR A 315 3.37 -17.36 13.15
N HIS A 316 2.09 -17.67 12.91
CA HIS A 316 1.24 -18.39 13.91
C HIS A 316 1.44 -19.91 13.93
N ASN A 317 1.99 -20.49 12.86
CA ASN A 317 2.05 -21.93 12.67
C ASN A 317 3.31 -22.54 13.29
N ASN A 318 4.47 -22.11 12.79
CA ASN A 318 5.79 -22.61 13.16
C ASN A 318 6.62 -21.58 13.94
N GLY A 319 5.95 -20.58 14.52
CA GLY A 319 6.57 -19.49 15.26
C GLY A 319 6.63 -19.82 16.73
N ILE A 320 7.69 -19.35 17.37
CA ILE A 320 7.82 -19.28 18.81
C ILE A 320 7.57 -17.82 19.19
N TRP A 321 6.39 -17.58 19.75
CA TRP A 321 5.98 -16.24 20.16
C TRP A 321 6.36 -16.01 21.61
N PRO A 322 7.07 -14.91 21.95
CA PRO A 322 7.51 -14.64 23.32
C PRO A 322 6.38 -14.69 24.36
N PHE A 323 5.19 -14.16 24.06
CA PHE A 323 4.09 -14.19 25.02
C PHE A 323 3.48 -15.60 25.16
N VAL A 324 3.30 -16.35 24.06
CA VAL A 324 2.79 -17.73 24.10
C VAL A 324 3.77 -18.61 24.89
N GLN A 325 5.07 -18.45 24.62
CA GLN A 325 6.13 -19.10 25.38
C GLN A 325 6.11 -18.72 26.86
N SER A 326 5.78 -17.47 27.20
CA SER A 326 5.69 -17.03 28.59
C SER A 326 4.55 -17.72 29.35
N TYR A 327 3.37 -17.87 28.73
CA TYR A 327 2.27 -18.67 29.30
C TYR A 327 2.64 -20.16 29.41
N TRP A 328 3.34 -20.69 28.40
CA TRP A 328 3.84 -22.07 28.43
C TRP A 328 4.81 -22.31 29.59
N ASN A 329 5.72 -21.38 29.82
CA ASN A 329 6.67 -21.42 30.95
C ASN A 329 5.92 -21.39 32.29
N TRP A 330 4.89 -20.53 32.40
CA TRP A 330 4.07 -20.47 33.60
C TRP A 330 3.35 -21.80 33.86
N ALA A 331 2.81 -22.43 32.81
CA ALA A 331 2.20 -23.75 32.92
C ALA A 331 3.22 -24.83 33.33
N ALA A 332 4.40 -24.85 32.70
CA ALA A 332 5.49 -25.78 33.06
C ALA A 332 5.90 -25.63 34.53
N ALA A 333 6.08 -24.39 35.00
CA ALA A 333 6.36 -24.08 36.39
C ALA A 333 5.26 -24.58 37.34
N LYS A 334 3.98 -24.37 36.98
CA LYS A 334 2.83 -24.85 37.78
C LYS A 334 2.82 -26.38 37.90
N THR A 335 3.27 -27.10 36.87
CA THR A 335 3.37 -28.57 36.90
C THR A 335 4.65 -29.11 37.56
N GLY A 336 5.60 -28.23 37.92
CA GLY A 336 6.89 -28.64 38.48
C GLY A 336 7.83 -29.30 37.46
N ASN A 337 7.61 -29.09 36.16
CA ASN A 337 8.49 -29.62 35.12
C ASN A 337 9.65 -28.64 34.85
N GLU A 338 10.75 -28.86 35.56
CA GLU A 338 11.94 -27.99 35.50
C GLU A 338 12.61 -27.99 34.10
N GLU A 339 12.64 -29.14 33.42
CA GLU A 339 13.27 -29.26 32.10
C GLU A 339 12.57 -28.37 31.06
N VAL A 340 11.24 -28.47 30.97
CA VAL A 340 10.45 -27.65 30.04
C VAL A 340 10.51 -26.18 30.41
N LEU A 341 10.51 -25.86 31.71
CA LEU A 341 10.63 -24.49 32.20
C LEU A 341 11.98 -23.87 31.81
N ILE A 342 13.09 -24.56 32.08
CA ILE A 342 14.44 -24.06 31.75
C ILE A 342 14.57 -23.88 30.23
N HIS A 343 14.09 -24.85 29.44
CA HIS A 343 14.10 -24.74 27.98
C HIS A 343 13.32 -23.53 27.48
N GLY A 344 12.13 -23.32 28.03
CA GLY A 344 11.27 -22.22 27.65
C GLY A 344 11.76 -20.85 28.13
N LEU A 345 12.45 -20.76 29.26
CA LEU A 345 13.14 -19.53 29.68
C LEU A 345 14.31 -19.22 28.74
N ALA A 346 15.11 -20.23 28.40
CA ALA A 346 16.19 -20.09 27.42
C ALA A 346 15.67 -19.64 26.05
N SER A 347 14.46 -20.06 25.66
CA SER A 347 13.79 -19.60 24.44
C SER A 347 13.58 -18.08 24.41
N VAL A 348 12.96 -17.53 25.48
CA VAL A 348 12.69 -16.09 25.59
C VAL A 348 14.00 -15.30 25.69
N TYR A 349 14.95 -15.76 26.51
CA TYR A 349 16.24 -15.07 26.67
C TYR A 349 17.07 -15.07 25.40
N ARG A 350 17.03 -16.17 24.63
CA ARG A 350 17.74 -16.27 23.36
C ARG A 350 17.21 -15.25 22.36
N ALA A 351 15.89 -15.19 22.17
CA ALA A 351 15.28 -14.22 21.25
C ALA A 351 15.66 -12.79 21.64
N ALA A 352 15.46 -12.44 22.92
CA ALA A 352 15.74 -11.09 23.40
C ALA A 352 17.22 -10.73 23.32
N GLY A 353 18.12 -11.67 23.63
CA GLY A 353 19.56 -11.47 23.51
C GLY A 353 20.07 -11.37 22.07
N LEU A 354 19.50 -12.13 21.14
CA LEU A 354 19.90 -12.09 19.72
C LEU A 354 19.39 -10.83 19.01
N PHE A 355 18.19 -10.37 19.35
CA PHE A 355 17.55 -9.26 18.64
C PHE A 355 17.62 -7.92 19.39
N LEU A 356 18.01 -7.94 20.67
CA LEU A 356 18.03 -6.78 21.57
C LEU A 356 16.66 -6.12 21.72
N THR A 357 15.63 -6.96 21.74
CA THR A 357 14.23 -6.57 21.94
C THR A 357 13.39 -7.78 22.34
N ASN A 358 12.31 -7.60 23.12
CA ASN A 358 11.43 -8.69 23.54
C ASN A 358 10.24 -8.95 22.60
N TYR A 359 10.17 -8.27 21.44
CA TYR A 359 9.04 -8.37 20.52
C TYR A 359 9.17 -9.44 19.44
N GLU A 360 10.38 -9.94 19.19
CA GLU A 360 10.65 -10.71 17.97
C GLU A 360 10.26 -12.20 18.11
N ASN A 361 9.59 -12.70 17.07
CA ASN A 361 9.22 -14.11 16.95
C ASN A 361 10.38 -14.91 16.33
N MET A 362 10.65 -16.10 16.86
CA MET A 362 11.62 -17.03 16.25
C MET A 362 10.93 -18.09 15.40
N VAL A 363 11.59 -18.56 14.34
CA VAL A 363 11.18 -19.76 13.61
C VAL A 363 11.68 -20.99 14.38
N ALA A 364 10.79 -21.93 14.68
CA ALA A 364 11.14 -23.08 15.52
C ALA A 364 12.18 -24.05 14.90
N GLU A 365 12.39 -23.99 13.59
CA GLU A 365 13.34 -24.84 12.88
C GLU A 365 14.74 -24.23 12.73
N THR A 366 14.88 -22.90 12.75
CA THR A 366 16.08 -22.24 12.23
C THR A 366 16.73 -21.19 13.13
N ASP A 367 16.28 -20.97 14.38
CA ASP A 367 16.69 -19.91 15.36
C ASP A 367 16.79 -18.47 14.86
N LYS A 368 16.60 -18.26 13.56
CA LYS A 368 16.43 -16.96 12.96
C LYS A 368 15.13 -16.36 13.49
N ALA A 369 15.11 -15.03 13.57
CA ALA A 369 13.85 -14.31 13.56
C ALA A 369 13.00 -14.84 12.40
N THR A 370 11.68 -14.72 12.49
CA THR A 370 10.82 -14.95 11.32
C THR A 370 11.13 -13.92 10.23
N ASP A 371 12.26 -14.07 9.55
CA ASP A 371 12.58 -13.42 8.30
C ASP A 371 11.63 -14.07 7.28
N LYS A 372 10.44 -13.45 7.13
CA LYS A 372 9.28 -13.71 6.23
C LYS A 372 8.07 -14.30 6.99
N VAL A 373 7.01 -13.56 7.35
CA VAL A 373 6.31 -12.47 6.62
C VAL A 373 6.07 -11.25 7.54
N THR A 374 7.11 -10.50 7.84
CA THR A 374 7.18 -9.27 7.05
C THR A 374 8.35 -9.56 6.11
N PRO A 375 8.28 -9.26 4.82
CA PRO A 375 9.52 -9.03 4.10
C PRO A 375 10.38 -8.11 4.98
N LYS A 376 11.70 -8.10 4.81
CA LYS A 376 12.40 -6.83 4.92
C LYS A 376 11.83 -5.93 3.82
N LYS A 377 10.57 -5.54 4.00
CA LYS A 377 9.94 -4.40 3.40
C LYS A 377 10.69 -3.34 4.17
N GLU A 378 11.75 -2.79 3.57
CA GLU A 378 11.81 -1.33 3.57
C GLU A 378 10.36 -0.86 3.56
N MET A 379 9.94 -0.28 4.68
CA MET A 379 8.56 -0.01 5.06
C MET A 379 7.58 -0.29 3.93
N SER A 380 6.70 -1.28 4.08
CA SER A 380 5.56 -1.50 3.20
C SER A 380 4.96 -0.19 2.70
N THR A 381 5.42 0.31 1.56
CA THR A 381 4.98 1.60 1.08
C THR A 381 4.12 1.30 -0.11
N TRP A 382 2.81 1.24 0.10
CA TRP A 382 1.84 0.79 -0.91
C TRP A 382 2.01 1.54 -2.24
N TRP A 383 2.38 2.82 -2.19
CA TRP A 383 2.64 3.65 -3.37
C TRP A 383 3.98 3.38 -4.08
N LYS A 384 4.99 2.77 -3.42
CA LYS A 384 6.23 2.29 -4.06
C LYS A 384 6.00 0.98 -4.82
N GLU A 385 5.14 0.12 -4.29
CA GLU A 385 4.94 -1.25 -4.76
C GLU A 385 3.84 -1.37 -5.81
N GLY A 386 2.79 -0.57 -5.66
CA GLY A 386 1.64 -0.63 -6.53
C GLY A 386 1.94 -0.19 -7.96
N VAL A 387 1.14 -0.71 -8.89
CA VAL A 387 0.99 -0.16 -10.24
C VAL A 387 -0.20 0.77 -10.23
N LEU A 388 -0.04 1.96 -10.80
CA LEU A 388 -1.07 2.96 -10.91
C LEU A 388 -1.74 2.91 -12.29
N TYR A 389 -3.08 2.93 -12.30
CA TYR A 389 -3.92 2.98 -13.48
C TYR A 389 -4.66 4.31 -13.54
N GLN A 390 -4.32 5.14 -14.53
CA GLN A 390 -4.94 6.43 -14.73
C GLN A 390 -6.21 6.27 -15.58
N ILE A 391 -7.31 6.81 -15.05
CA ILE A 391 -8.61 6.88 -15.71
C ILE A 391 -8.91 8.34 -16.05
N TYR A 392 -9.21 8.58 -17.33
CA TYR A 392 -9.83 9.83 -17.79
C TYR A 392 -11.35 9.61 -17.85
N PRO A 393 -12.13 10.12 -16.88
CA PRO A 393 -13.52 9.69 -16.67
C PRO A 393 -14.41 9.82 -17.90
N GLN A 394 -14.33 10.97 -18.60
CA GLN A 394 -15.17 11.29 -19.77
C GLN A 394 -15.07 10.26 -20.89
N SER A 395 -14.00 9.47 -20.94
CA SER A 395 -13.73 8.52 -22.03
C SER A 395 -13.63 7.08 -21.54
N PHE A 396 -13.90 6.80 -20.27
CA PHE A 396 -13.78 5.46 -19.74
C PHE A 396 -15.01 4.60 -20.01
N LYS A 397 -16.18 4.96 -19.49
CA LYS A 397 -17.43 4.23 -19.73
C LYS A 397 -18.64 5.12 -19.46
N ASP A 398 -19.53 5.23 -20.44
CA ASP A 398 -20.82 5.93 -20.35
C ASP A 398 -21.94 4.91 -20.05
N THR A 399 -22.79 5.23 -19.06
CA THR A 399 -23.92 4.40 -18.64
C THR A 399 -25.30 5.03 -18.89
N ASP A 400 -25.40 6.34 -19.13
CA ASP A 400 -26.68 7.04 -19.30
C ASP A 400 -26.97 7.46 -20.76
N GLY A 401 -25.98 7.35 -21.64
CA GLY A 401 -26.07 7.62 -23.06
C GLY A 401 -25.90 9.09 -23.46
N ASP A 402 -25.43 9.96 -22.56
CA ASP A 402 -25.14 11.37 -22.87
C ASP A 402 -23.89 11.57 -23.74
N GLY A 403 -23.09 10.51 -23.92
CA GLY A 403 -21.88 10.49 -24.72
C GLY A 403 -20.59 10.67 -23.91
N PHE A 404 -20.66 10.85 -22.59
CA PHE A 404 -19.54 11.06 -21.67
C PHE A 404 -19.49 9.94 -20.65
N GLY A 405 -18.28 9.53 -20.27
CA GLY A 405 -18.11 8.54 -19.21
C GLY A 405 -18.37 9.13 -17.82
N ASP A 406 -18.84 8.27 -16.92
CA ASP A 406 -19.37 8.64 -15.61
C ASP A 406 -18.91 7.66 -14.50
N PHE A 407 -19.18 7.98 -13.22
CA PHE A 407 -18.76 7.14 -12.09
C PHE A 407 -19.46 5.77 -12.08
N ARG A 408 -20.70 5.67 -12.56
CA ARG A 408 -21.41 4.39 -12.67
C ARG A 408 -20.72 3.48 -13.69
N GLY A 409 -20.17 4.06 -14.75
CA GLY A 409 -19.34 3.37 -15.72
C GLY A 409 -18.05 2.83 -15.13
N VAL A 410 -17.42 3.57 -14.20
CA VAL A 410 -16.26 3.07 -13.44
C VAL A 410 -16.69 1.93 -12.50
N ILE A 411 -17.81 2.08 -11.79
CA ILE A 411 -18.38 1.05 -10.90
C ILE A 411 -18.63 -0.26 -11.66
N GLU A 412 -19.22 -0.19 -12.86
CA GLU A 412 -19.44 -1.36 -13.73
C GLU A 412 -18.15 -2.07 -14.19
N LYS A 413 -16.98 -1.46 -13.98
CA LYS A 413 -15.68 -1.94 -14.44
C LYS A 413 -14.68 -2.16 -13.30
N LEU A 414 -15.11 -2.09 -12.03
CA LEU A 414 -14.25 -2.36 -10.88
C LEU A 414 -13.60 -3.75 -10.94
N ASP A 415 -14.35 -4.77 -11.35
CA ASP A 415 -13.81 -6.14 -11.51
C ASP A 415 -12.77 -6.22 -12.64
N TYR A 416 -12.99 -5.46 -13.72
CA TYR A 416 -12.00 -5.33 -14.78
C TYR A 416 -10.73 -4.66 -14.25
N ILE A 417 -10.85 -3.52 -13.57
CA ILE A 417 -9.71 -2.81 -12.99
C ILE A 417 -8.94 -3.72 -12.03
N GLN A 418 -9.63 -4.43 -11.13
CA GLN A 418 -8.99 -5.39 -10.23
C GLN A 418 -8.28 -6.52 -11.00
N SER A 419 -8.89 -7.03 -12.07
CA SER A 419 -8.29 -8.09 -12.88
C SER A 419 -6.97 -7.68 -13.56
N LEU A 420 -6.72 -6.37 -13.73
CA LEU A 420 -5.43 -5.86 -14.23
C LEU A 420 -4.28 -6.11 -13.24
N GLY A 421 -4.62 -6.30 -11.96
CA GLY A 421 -3.66 -6.45 -10.86
C GLY A 421 -3.12 -5.12 -10.32
N VAL A 422 -3.65 -4.00 -10.78
CA VAL A 422 -3.24 -2.66 -10.33
C VAL A 422 -3.66 -2.44 -8.88
N LYS A 423 -2.94 -1.57 -8.18
CA LYS A 423 -3.13 -1.29 -6.74
C LYS A 423 -3.52 0.15 -6.47
N MET A 424 -3.44 1.00 -7.48
CA MET A 424 -3.82 2.40 -7.40
C MET A 424 -4.59 2.80 -8.64
N VAL A 425 -5.64 3.60 -8.47
CA VAL A 425 -6.35 4.29 -9.54
C VAL A 425 -6.15 5.79 -9.34
N TRP A 426 -5.64 6.46 -10.35
CA TRP A 426 -5.66 7.92 -10.42
C TRP A 426 -6.78 8.34 -11.36
N MET A 427 -7.57 9.32 -10.93
CA MET A 427 -8.61 9.90 -11.76
C MET A 427 -8.32 11.37 -12.04
N ASN A 428 -8.37 11.74 -13.32
CA ASN A 428 -8.34 13.15 -13.74
C ASN A 428 -9.48 13.97 -13.08
N PRO A 429 -9.42 15.32 -13.09
CA PRO A 429 -10.38 16.16 -12.38
C PRO A 429 -11.84 15.88 -12.75
N PHE A 430 -12.67 15.75 -11.72
CA PHE A 430 -14.12 15.52 -11.84
C PHE A 430 -14.97 16.58 -11.11
N PHE A 431 -14.34 17.64 -10.61
CA PHE A 431 -14.99 18.72 -9.89
C PHE A 431 -15.91 19.53 -10.78
N ASP A 432 -16.86 20.25 -10.18
CA ASP A 432 -17.69 21.20 -10.93
C ASP A 432 -16.80 22.22 -11.67
N SER A 433 -17.09 22.40 -12.96
CA SER A 433 -16.20 23.07 -13.91
C SER A 433 -16.97 23.52 -15.16
N PRO A 434 -16.65 24.71 -15.71
CA PRO A 434 -17.12 25.14 -17.02
C PRO A 434 -16.57 24.33 -18.21
N LEU A 435 -15.55 23.49 -17.98
CA LEU A 435 -14.90 22.62 -18.97
C LEU A 435 -14.12 23.36 -20.07
N VAL A 436 -13.57 24.54 -19.79
CA VAL A 436 -12.68 25.25 -20.73
C VAL A 436 -11.41 24.43 -21.00
N ASP A 437 -10.86 23.77 -19.98
CA ASP A 437 -9.75 22.81 -20.10
C ASP A 437 -10.15 21.46 -19.48
N ASN A 438 -11.35 20.97 -19.86
CA ASN A 438 -11.84 19.64 -19.53
C ASN A 438 -11.83 19.25 -18.03
N GLY A 439 -12.07 20.21 -17.14
CA GLY A 439 -12.18 19.98 -15.69
C GLY A 439 -11.00 20.52 -14.89
N TYR A 440 -9.92 20.96 -15.54
CA TYR A 440 -8.80 21.63 -14.87
C TYR A 440 -9.15 23.08 -14.45
N ASP A 441 -10.17 23.69 -15.06
CA ASP A 441 -10.78 24.94 -14.62
C ASP A 441 -11.87 24.68 -13.55
N VAL A 442 -11.48 24.50 -12.29
CA VAL A 442 -12.38 24.11 -11.19
C VAL A 442 -13.20 25.29 -10.64
N ALA A 443 -14.53 25.21 -10.71
CA ALA A 443 -15.46 26.21 -10.17
C ALA A 443 -15.92 25.92 -8.72
N ASP A 444 -15.95 24.65 -8.30
CA ASP A 444 -16.15 24.26 -6.90
C ASP A 444 -15.41 22.95 -6.59
N TYR A 445 -14.37 23.04 -5.75
CA TYR A 445 -13.52 21.92 -5.33
C TYR A 445 -14.23 20.85 -4.47
N ARG A 446 -15.44 21.12 -3.97
CA ARG A 446 -16.20 20.19 -3.11
C ARG A 446 -17.45 19.65 -3.80
N ALA A 447 -17.73 20.11 -5.03
CA ALA A 447 -18.82 19.62 -5.84
C ALA A 447 -18.30 18.67 -6.95
N ILE A 448 -19.16 17.74 -7.35
CA ILE A 448 -18.94 16.86 -8.50
C ILE A 448 -19.58 17.54 -9.72
N LEU A 449 -18.90 17.53 -10.87
CA LEU A 449 -19.52 17.95 -12.12
C LEU A 449 -20.70 17.03 -12.44
N PRO A 450 -21.94 17.54 -12.60
CA PRO A 450 -23.15 16.70 -12.63
C PRO A 450 -23.13 15.57 -13.67
N ARG A 451 -22.37 15.72 -14.76
CA ARG A 451 -22.25 14.69 -15.80
C ARG A 451 -21.54 13.41 -15.35
N TYR A 452 -20.66 13.48 -14.35
CA TYR A 452 -19.99 12.30 -13.83
C TYR A 452 -20.87 11.55 -12.81
N GLY A 453 -21.92 12.18 -12.32
CA GLY A 453 -22.84 11.67 -11.31
C GLY A 453 -22.90 12.56 -10.07
N THR A 454 -23.22 11.94 -8.94
CA THR A 454 -23.39 12.58 -7.64
C THR A 454 -22.24 12.27 -6.69
N MET A 455 -22.20 12.95 -5.54
CA MET A 455 -21.27 12.62 -4.46
C MET A 455 -21.48 11.18 -3.93
N ASP A 456 -22.71 10.67 -3.98
CA ASP A 456 -23.01 9.29 -3.58
C ASP A 456 -22.45 8.28 -4.59
N ASP A 457 -22.53 8.59 -5.89
CA ASP A 457 -21.91 7.76 -6.94
C ASP A 457 -20.39 7.74 -6.81
N PHE A 458 -19.78 8.88 -6.47
CA PHE A 458 -18.35 8.95 -6.15
C PHE A 458 -18.01 8.07 -4.94
N GLN A 459 -18.79 8.16 -3.85
CA GLN A 459 -18.53 7.37 -2.64
C GLN A 459 -18.65 5.87 -2.93
N GLU A 460 -19.67 5.44 -3.69
CA GLU A 460 -19.82 4.03 -4.07
C GLU A 460 -18.65 3.54 -4.95
N MET A 461 -18.18 4.37 -5.88
CA MET A 461 -17.01 4.07 -6.71
C MET A 461 -15.74 3.92 -5.85
N LEU A 462 -15.53 4.83 -4.90
CA LEU A 462 -14.41 4.81 -3.97
C LEU A 462 -14.44 3.56 -3.07
N ASP A 463 -15.58 3.29 -2.43
CA ASP A 463 -15.77 2.12 -1.57
C ASP A 463 -15.54 0.83 -2.38
N GLY A 464 -16.04 0.77 -3.61
CA GLY A 464 -15.86 -0.39 -4.50
C GLY A 464 -14.41 -0.63 -4.94
N LEU A 465 -13.57 0.41 -5.03
CA LEU A 465 -12.13 0.28 -5.22
C LEU A 465 -11.46 -0.25 -3.95
N HIS A 466 -11.81 0.30 -2.79
CA HIS A 466 -11.25 -0.13 -1.49
C HIS A 466 -11.58 -1.58 -1.14
N GLU A 467 -12.81 -2.04 -1.42
CA GLU A 467 -13.21 -3.45 -1.27
C GLU A 467 -12.31 -4.42 -2.07
N ARG A 468 -11.66 -3.92 -3.12
CA ARG A 468 -10.77 -4.66 -4.02
C ARG A 468 -9.29 -4.45 -3.71
N ASP A 469 -8.97 -3.78 -2.59
CA ASP A 469 -7.61 -3.39 -2.19
C ASP A 469 -6.92 -2.52 -3.26
N ILE A 470 -7.67 -1.55 -3.79
CA ILE A 470 -7.20 -0.56 -4.76
C ILE A 470 -7.35 0.84 -4.15
N LYS A 471 -6.24 1.56 -4.11
CA LYS A 471 -6.14 2.92 -3.56
C LYS A 471 -6.58 3.96 -4.58
N PHE A 472 -7.21 5.04 -4.15
CA PHE A 472 -7.68 6.11 -5.03
C PHE A 472 -6.85 7.39 -4.87
N ILE A 473 -6.31 7.88 -6.00
CA ILE A 473 -5.50 9.09 -6.08
C ILE A 473 -6.32 10.18 -6.79
N LEU A 474 -6.57 11.28 -6.10
CA LEU A 474 -7.30 12.42 -6.60
C LEU A 474 -6.38 13.42 -7.31
N ASP A 475 -6.76 13.86 -8.51
CA ASP A 475 -6.13 15.01 -9.15
C ASP A 475 -6.61 16.31 -8.49
N VAL A 476 -5.69 17.13 -7.98
CA VAL A 476 -5.99 18.38 -7.27
C VAL A 476 -5.34 19.55 -7.99
N VAL A 477 -6.19 20.42 -8.54
CA VAL A 477 -5.77 21.55 -9.37
C VAL A 477 -5.77 22.84 -8.56
N VAL A 478 -4.63 23.17 -7.96
CA VAL A 478 -4.55 24.26 -6.97
C VAL A 478 -3.49 25.29 -7.29
N ASN A 479 -2.89 25.28 -8.49
CA ASN A 479 -2.16 26.44 -9.00
C ASN A 479 -3.12 27.59 -9.37
N HIS A 480 -4.29 27.25 -9.90
CA HIS A 480 -5.34 28.16 -10.34
C HIS A 480 -6.72 27.58 -9.98
N SER A 481 -7.76 28.40 -10.07
CA SER A 481 -9.16 27.96 -10.10
C SER A 481 -9.82 28.42 -11.39
N SER A 482 -11.09 28.07 -11.62
CA SER A 482 -11.91 28.73 -12.65
C SER A 482 -12.16 30.21 -12.29
N ASN A 483 -12.32 31.07 -13.30
CA ASN A 483 -12.87 32.41 -13.14
C ASN A 483 -14.37 32.41 -12.73
N GLU A 484 -15.04 31.27 -12.83
CA GLU A 484 -16.38 31.05 -12.30
C GLU A 484 -16.40 30.61 -10.83
N HIS A 485 -15.24 30.36 -10.22
CA HIS A 485 -15.12 30.05 -8.80
C HIS A 485 -15.56 31.24 -7.93
N GLU A 486 -16.24 30.98 -6.81
CA GLU A 486 -16.77 32.03 -5.93
C GLU A 486 -15.67 32.97 -5.43
N TRP A 487 -14.49 32.43 -5.10
CA TRP A 487 -13.32 33.24 -4.74
C TRP A 487 -12.95 34.27 -5.82
N PHE A 488 -12.95 33.90 -7.11
CA PHE A 488 -12.60 34.83 -8.18
C PHE A 488 -13.71 35.87 -8.40
N LYS A 489 -14.97 35.44 -8.38
CA LYS A 489 -16.15 36.33 -8.45
C LYS A 489 -16.11 37.39 -7.35
N GLN A 490 -15.77 37.00 -6.13
CA GLN A 490 -15.57 37.93 -5.03
C GLN A 490 -14.33 38.81 -5.24
N SER A 491 -13.19 38.23 -5.61
CA SER A 491 -11.91 38.93 -5.86
C SER A 491 -12.00 40.02 -6.92
N ARG A 492 -12.76 39.77 -8.00
CA ARG A 492 -12.97 40.72 -9.11
C ARG A 492 -14.04 41.77 -8.81
N SER A 493 -14.88 41.59 -7.79
CA SER A 493 -16.02 42.48 -7.52
C SER A 493 -15.61 43.89 -7.11
N SER A 494 -14.51 44.03 -6.36
CA SER A 494 -13.95 45.31 -5.92
C SER A 494 -12.52 45.12 -5.40
N ARG A 495 -11.72 46.20 -5.41
CA ARG A 495 -10.34 46.19 -4.91
C ARG A 495 -10.22 46.04 -3.39
N ASP A 496 -11.29 46.28 -2.64
CA ASP A 496 -11.34 46.18 -1.17
C ASP A 496 -12.04 44.89 -0.69
N ASN A 497 -12.42 43.98 -1.60
CA ASN A 497 -13.07 42.72 -1.23
C ASN A 497 -12.08 41.82 -0.43
N PRO A 498 -12.52 41.12 0.62
CA PRO A 498 -11.66 40.21 1.38
C PRO A 498 -10.98 39.09 0.56
N TYR A 499 -11.57 38.70 -0.58
CA TYR A 499 -11.01 37.74 -1.52
C TYR A 499 -10.09 38.37 -2.58
N ARG A 500 -9.85 39.69 -2.56
CA ARG A 500 -9.03 40.36 -3.57
C ARG A 500 -7.66 39.68 -3.73
N ASP A 501 -7.00 39.43 -2.61
CA ASP A 501 -5.65 38.85 -2.58
C ASP A 501 -5.66 37.30 -2.63
N TYR A 502 -6.77 36.67 -3.01
CA TYR A 502 -6.77 35.23 -3.37
C TYR A 502 -6.15 34.99 -4.75
N TYR A 503 -6.03 36.02 -5.59
CA TYR A 503 -5.45 35.96 -6.93
C TYR A 503 -4.43 37.07 -7.11
N HIS A 504 -3.59 36.94 -8.14
CA HIS A 504 -2.60 37.96 -8.47
C HIS A 504 -3.22 39.07 -9.33
N TRP A 505 -3.14 40.31 -8.85
CA TRP A 505 -3.67 41.50 -9.53
C TRP A 505 -2.58 42.55 -9.76
N TRP A 506 -2.52 43.11 -10.96
CA TRP A 506 -1.68 44.24 -11.34
C TRP A 506 -2.54 45.50 -11.60
N PRO A 507 -2.46 46.54 -10.74
CA PRO A 507 -3.24 47.75 -10.94
C PRO A 507 -2.84 48.49 -12.22
N ALA A 508 -3.81 48.86 -13.07
CA ALA A 508 -3.51 49.47 -14.36
C ALA A 508 -2.84 50.86 -14.24
N GLU A 509 -2.99 51.54 -13.10
CA GLU A 509 -2.26 52.78 -12.80
C GLU A 509 -0.73 52.60 -12.67
N LYS A 510 -0.24 51.36 -12.51
CA LYS A 510 1.20 51.04 -12.58
C LYS A 510 1.72 50.91 -14.02
N GLY A 511 0.85 51.09 -15.03
CA GLY A 511 1.15 50.81 -16.43
C GLY A 511 0.88 49.36 -16.82
N GLN A 512 1.28 48.96 -18.03
CA GLN A 512 1.16 47.57 -18.48
C GLN A 512 2.05 46.66 -17.62
N PRO A 513 1.55 45.49 -17.19
CA PRO A 513 2.36 44.55 -16.44
C PRO A 513 3.50 44.01 -17.31
N PRO A 514 4.66 43.65 -16.72
CA PRO A 514 5.72 42.96 -17.45
C PRO A 514 5.21 41.66 -18.08
N PHE A 515 5.63 41.40 -19.32
CA PHE A 515 5.19 40.23 -20.09
C PHE A 515 5.38 38.93 -19.31
N ARG A 516 4.39 38.05 -19.42
CA ARG A 516 4.38 36.70 -18.86
C ARG A 516 3.87 35.74 -19.93
N HIS A 517 4.49 34.57 -20.04
CA HIS A 517 4.07 33.56 -21.00
C HIS A 517 2.87 32.79 -20.45
N SER A 518 1.82 32.63 -21.26
CA SER A 518 0.75 31.67 -21.04
C SER A 518 0.99 30.45 -21.94
N LEU A 519 0.67 29.25 -21.44
CA LEU A 519 0.74 28.03 -22.24
C LEU A 519 -0.32 27.97 -23.35
N PHE A 520 -1.46 28.65 -23.16
CA PHE A 520 -2.62 28.56 -24.06
C PHE A 520 -2.91 29.87 -24.79
N ASP A 521 -2.49 31.00 -24.23
CA ASP A 521 -2.72 32.32 -24.80
C ASP A 521 -1.46 32.91 -25.45
N PRO A 522 -1.46 33.16 -26.77
CA PRO A 522 -0.33 33.75 -27.46
C PRO A 522 -0.07 35.23 -27.08
N GLU A 523 -1.05 35.94 -26.53
CA GLU A 523 -0.93 37.35 -26.14
C GLU A 523 -0.23 37.53 -24.78
N GLY A 524 -0.25 36.51 -23.94
CA GLY A 524 0.43 36.46 -22.65
C GLY A 524 -0.47 36.01 -21.51
N ALA A 525 0.05 36.07 -20.28
CA ALA A 525 -0.63 35.58 -19.07
C ALA A 525 -1.29 36.68 -18.21
N TRP A 526 -1.57 37.86 -18.78
CA TRP A 526 -2.21 38.96 -18.06
C TRP A 526 -3.47 39.42 -18.80
N GLU A 527 -4.62 39.22 -18.18
CA GLU A 527 -5.92 39.59 -18.75
C GLU A 527 -6.49 40.83 -18.07
N TYR A 528 -7.03 41.78 -18.83
CA TYR A 528 -7.51 43.06 -18.32
C TYR A 528 -8.96 43.00 -17.82
N ASP A 529 -9.18 43.27 -16.53
CA ASP A 529 -10.50 43.44 -15.94
C ASP A 529 -10.87 44.93 -15.84
N SER A 530 -11.84 45.32 -16.66
CA SER A 530 -12.35 46.71 -16.68
C SER A 530 -13.13 47.10 -15.42
N LEU A 531 -13.66 46.14 -14.66
CA LEU A 531 -14.46 46.39 -13.45
C LEU A 531 -13.61 46.98 -12.33
N THR A 532 -12.40 46.47 -12.12
CA THR A 532 -11.46 46.95 -11.10
C THR A 532 -10.28 47.75 -11.65
N ASN A 533 -10.26 47.96 -12.97
CA ASN A 533 -9.17 48.62 -13.70
C ASN A 533 -7.80 48.02 -13.34
N ALA A 534 -7.68 46.71 -13.50
CA ALA A 534 -6.49 45.93 -13.16
C ALA A 534 -6.37 44.72 -14.07
N TYR A 535 -5.17 44.13 -14.12
CA TYR A 535 -4.92 42.87 -14.83
C TYR A 535 -4.85 41.73 -13.83
N TYR A 536 -5.37 40.54 -14.16
CA TYR A 536 -5.17 39.33 -13.36
C TYR A 536 -4.26 38.34 -14.08
N LEU A 537 -3.50 37.55 -13.31
CA LEU A 537 -2.55 36.57 -13.85
C LEU A 537 -3.26 35.26 -14.21
N HIS A 538 -2.91 34.67 -15.36
CA HIS A 538 -3.32 33.34 -15.79
C HIS A 538 -2.21 32.66 -16.62
N TYR A 539 -1.45 31.72 -16.05
CA TYR A 539 -0.43 30.99 -16.81
C TYR A 539 -1.02 29.99 -17.82
N PHE A 540 -2.31 29.69 -17.70
CA PHE A 540 -3.06 28.83 -18.61
C PHE A 540 -4.13 29.65 -19.35
N ALA A 541 -5.37 29.15 -19.47
CA ALA A 541 -6.44 29.91 -20.10
C ALA A 541 -6.80 31.16 -19.28
N ASP A 542 -7.37 32.18 -19.93
CA ASP A 542 -7.95 33.36 -19.28
C ASP A 542 -9.02 32.99 -18.22
N ALA A 543 -9.70 31.87 -18.42
CA ALA A 543 -10.63 31.27 -17.48
C ALA A 543 -9.98 30.55 -16.29
N GLN A 544 -8.65 30.47 -16.21
CA GLN A 544 -7.87 29.82 -15.15
C GLN A 544 -6.98 30.83 -14.38
N PRO A 545 -7.57 31.82 -13.68
CA PRO A 545 -6.80 32.78 -12.89
C PRO A 545 -5.97 32.10 -11.79
N ASP A 546 -4.69 32.47 -11.71
CA ASP A 546 -3.72 31.89 -10.77
C ASP A 546 -4.00 32.28 -9.32
N LEU A 547 -4.03 31.28 -8.45
CA LEU A 547 -4.17 31.44 -7.01
C LEU A 547 -2.88 32.02 -6.40
N ASN A 548 -3.05 32.94 -5.47
CA ASN A 548 -1.97 33.62 -4.77
C ASN A 548 -1.51 32.81 -3.53
N TRP A 549 -0.60 31.86 -3.72
CA TRP A 549 -0.08 31.00 -2.65
C TRP A 549 0.73 31.76 -1.58
N GLU A 550 1.23 32.96 -1.89
CA GLU A 550 1.87 33.82 -0.90
C GLU A 550 0.88 34.25 0.20
N ASN A 551 -0.43 34.19 -0.06
CA ASN A 551 -1.48 34.44 0.92
C ASN A 551 -1.76 33.18 1.77
N PRO A 552 -1.49 33.19 3.10
CA PRO A 552 -1.72 32.02 3.95
C PRO A 552 -3.19 31.60 4.03
N LYS A 553 -4.16 32.49 3.76
CA LYS A 553 -5.58 32.12 3.71
C LYS A 553 -5.88 31.20 2.53
N VAL A 554 -5.25 31.44 1.37
CA VAL A 554 -5.40 30.58 0.19
C VAL A 554 -4.85 29.19 0.50
N ARG A 555 -3.66 29.11 1.11
CA ARG A 555 -3.05 27.83 1.50
C ARG A 555 -3.92 27.05 2.47
N GLN A 556 -4.47 27.72 3.49
CA GLN A 556 -5.38 27.07 4.44
C GLN A 556 -6.63 26.50 3.75
N GLU A 557 -7.24 27.26 2.84
CA GLU A 557 -8.41 26.81 2.08
C GLU A 557 -8.10 25.56 1.23
N VAL A 558 -6.92 25.54 0.60
CA VAL A 558 -6.44 24.36 -0.13
C VAL A 558 -6.25 23.16 0.81
N TYR A 559 -5.66 23.36 2.00
CA TYR A 559 -5.51 22.28 2.97
C TYR A 559 -6.86 21.77 3.47
N ASP A 560 -7.84 22.65 3.65
CA ASP A 560 -9.20 22.28 4.05
C ASP A 560 -9.95 21.54 2.93
N ILE A 561 -9.67 21.85 1.65
CA ILE A 561 -10.16 21.06 0.50
C ILE A 561 -9.54 19.66 0.53
N MET A 562 -8.22 19.54 0.74
CA MET A 562 -7.56 18.24 0.81
C MET A 562 -8.13 17.41 1.96
N LYS A 563 -8.23 17.97 3.17
CA LYS A 563 -8.82 17.30 4.35
C LYS A 563 -10.24 16.81 4.09
N PHE A 564 -11.09 17.62 3.43
CA PHE A 564 -12.44 17.21 3.03
C PHE A 564 -12.46 15.92 2.19
N TRP A 565 -11.52 15.77 1.25
CA TRP A 565 -11.43 14.58 0.41
C TRP A 565 -10.76 13.40 1.11
N VAL A 566 -9.77 13.63 1.97
CA VAL A 566 -9.21 12.54 2.80
C VAL A 566 -10.26 11.98 3.76
N ASP A 567 -11.07 12.84 4.38
CA ASP A 567 -12.15 12.43 5.30
C ASP A 567 -13.23 11.57 4.60
N LYS A 568 -13.31 11.62 3.27
CA LYS A 568 -14.16 10.74 2.43
C LYS A 568 -13.52 9.39 2.09
N GLY A 569 -12.20 9.26 2.27
CA GLY A 569 -11.43 8.05 1.98
C GLY A 569 -10.44 8.16 0.83
N VAL A 570 -10.16 9.35 0.29
CA VAL A 570 -9.11 9.50 -0.73
C VAL A 570 -7.74 9.11 -0.15
N ASP A 571 -7.00 8.25 -0.86
CA ASP A 571 -5.70 7.72 -0.41
C ASP A 571 -4.50 8.54 -0.90
N GLY A 572 -4.70 9.55 -1.74
CA GLY A 572 -3.60 10.41 -2.16
C GLY A 572 -3.96 11.46 -3.19
N PHE A 573 -2.96 12.26 -3.53
CA PHE A 573 -3.11 13.45 -4.36
C PHE A 573 -2.06 13.52 -5.47
N ARG A 574 -2.52 13.84 -6.68
CA ARG A 574 -1.66 14.30 -7.77
C ARG A 574 -1.90 15.82 -7.90
N LEU A 575 -0.89 16.62 -7.61
CA LEU A 575 -0.95 18.08 -7.64
C LEU A 575 -0.66 18.57 -9.07
N ASP A 576 -1.67 19.15 -9.72
CA ASP A 576 -1.55 19.68 -11.08
C ASP A 576 -0.74 20.97 -11.13
N ALA A 577 0.16 21.05 -12.11
CA ALA A 577 0.92 22.25 -12.45
C ALA A 577 1.60 22.95 -11.25
N PHE A 578 1.83 22.22 -10.15
CA PHE A 578 2.14 22.81 -8.84
C PHE A 578 3.51 23.48 -8.80
N GLN A 579 4.39 23.13 -9.74
CA GLN A 579 5.66 23.82 -9.97
C GLN A 579 5.48 25.35 -10.10
N PHE A 580 4.33 25.83 -10.58
CA PHE A 580 4.04 27.25 -10.78
C PHE A 580 3.37 27.92 -9.57
N ALA A 581 3.09 27.20 -8.48
CA ALA A 581 2.30 27.74 -7.38
C ALA A 581 2.96 28.95 -6.71
N SER A 582 4.29 28.96 -6.58
CA SER A 582 5.03 30.11 -6.03
C SER A 582 5.45 31.12 -7.09
N LYS A 583 5.09 32.39 -6.87
CA LYS A 583 5.40 33.51 -7.78
C LYS A 583 6.31 34.54 -7.14
N ASP A 584 7.10 35.23 -7.96
CA ASP A 584 7.73 36.50 -7.55
C ASP A 584 6.72 37.63 -7.74
N THR A 585 6.15 38.10 -6.63
CA THR A 585 5.07 39.09 -6.62
C THR A 585 5.53 40.51 -6.96
N THR A 586 6.85 40.74 -7.10
CA THR A 586 7.37 41.98 -7.69
C THR A 586 7.27 41.98 -9.21
N PHE A 587 7.04 40.81 -9.81
CA PHE A 587 6.92 40.57 -11.25
C PHE A 587 8.00 41.30 -12.07
N PRO A 588 9.31 41.00 -11.90
CA PRO A 588 10.37 41.70 -12.62
C PRO A 588 10.28 41.50 -14.14
N GLU A 589 10.89 42.42 -14.90
CA GLU A 589 11.02 42.23 -16.36
C GLU A 589 11.82 40.97 -16.69
N TRP A 590 11.39 40.31 -17.75
CA TRP A 590 11.98 39.06 -18.19
C TRP A 590 13.32 39.28 -18.94
N PRO A 591 14.35 38.45 -18.71
CA PRO A 591 15.58 38.49 -19.52
C PRO A 591 15.28 38.15 -20.99
N LYS A 592 15.42 39.13 -21.90
CA LYS A 592 15.13 38.97 -23.33
C LYS A 592 15.77 37.71 -23.93
N GLY A 593 15.01 36.96 -24.72
CA GLY A 593 15.49 35.77 -25.45
C GLY A 593 15.32 34.44 -24.71
N HIS A 594 14.83 34.46 -23.47
CA HIS A 594 14.55 33.26 -22.68
C HIS A 594 13.07 32.88 -22.61
N GLU A 595 12.19 33.56 -23.35
CA GLU A 595 10.73 33.45 -23.20
C GLU A 595 10.21 32.00 -23.34
N ARG A 596 10.96 31.14 -24.05
CA ARG A 596 10.66 29.71 -24.23
C ARG A 596 11.15 28.80 -23.09
N ASP A 597 12.01 29.28 -22.19
CA ASP A 597 12.48 28.59 -20.99
C ASP A 597 11.53 28.83 -19.80
N PHE A 598 10.25 29.15 -20.06
CA PHE A 598 9.34 29.69 -19.06
C PHE A 598 9.25 28.82 -17.80
N SER A 599 9.20 27.48 -17.93
CA SER A 599 9.13 26.56 -16.80
C SER A 599 10.34 26.62 -15.88
N LYS A 600 11.52 26.96 -16.42
CA LYS A 600 12.76 27.10 -15.64
C LYS A 600 12.76 28.34 -14.74
N TRP A 601 12.02 29.38 -15.13
CA TRP A 601 12.03 30.65 -14.40
C TRP A 601 10.74 30.91 -13.61
N TYR A 602 9.60 30.35 -14.05
CA TYR A 602 8.32 30.41 -13.33
C TYR A 602 8.09 29.18 -12.45
N GLY A 603 8.70 28.04 -12.77
CA GLY A 603 8.58 26.81 -12.00
C GLY A 603 9.59 26.73 -10.86
N MET A 604 9.25 25.97 -9.82
CA MET A 604 10.18 25.51 -8.78
C MET A 604 10.92 26.63 -8.01
N ARG A 605 10.25 27.77 -7.76
CA ARG A 605 10.85 28.80 -6.89
C ARG A 605 11.12 28.23 -5.49
N PRO A 606 12.16 28.69 -4.77
CA PRO A 606 12.52 28.15 -3.45
C PRO A 606 11.37 28.13 -2.44
N GLN A 607 10.48 29.12 -2.48
CA GLN A 607 9.32 29.23 -1.59
C GLN A 607 8.30 28.10 -1.77
N LEU A 608 8.29 27.42 -2.92
CA LEU A 608 7.44 26.25 -3.18
C LEU A 608 7.69 25.15 -2.13
N HIS A 609 8.96 24.95 -1.75
CA HIS A 609 9.34 23.98 -0.74
C HIS A 609 8.78 24.32 0.65
N ASP A 610 8.63 25.60 0.99
CA ASP A 610 7.96 26.01 2.23
C ASP A 610 6.47 25.63 2.19
N TYR A 611 5.80 25.87 1.06
CA TYR A 611 4.38 25.51 0.89
C TYR A 611 4.15 24.01 0.94
N LEU A 612 5.07 23.21 0.39
CA LEU A 612 5.00 21.75 0.42
C LEU A 612 5.24 21.18 1.82
N ARG A 613 6.18 21.75 2.59
CA ARG A 613 6.37 21.38 4.00
C ARG A 613 5.17 21.75 4.85
N GLU A 614 4.63 22.96 4.67
CA GLU A 614 3.40 23.40 5.36
C GLU A 614 2.23 22.45 5.00
N MET A 615 2.08 22.08 3.72
CA MET A 615 1.08 21.10 3.28
C MET A 615 1.27 19.71 3.91
N ASN A 616 2.53 19.27 4.05
CA ASN A 616 2.84 18.00 4.70
C ASN A 616 2.49 18.03 6.19
N GLU A 617 2.88 19.09 6.90
CA GLU A 617 2.59 19.28 8.32
C GLU A 617 1.08 19.38 8.59
N GLU A 618 0.33 20.07 7.73
CA GLU A 618 -1.10 20.30 7.89
C GLU A 618 -1.98 19.14 7.42
N VAL A 619 -1.54 18.40 6.39
CA VAL A 619 -2.34 17.36 5.75
C VAL A 619 -1.57 16.04 5.64
N LEU A 620 -0.53 15.97 4.79
CA LEU A 620 0.00 14.68 4.33
C LEU A 620 0.55 13.80 5.46
N SER A 621 1.10 14.39 6.53
CA SER A 621 1.62 13.67 7.70
C SER A 621 0.55 13.21 8.69
N LYS A 622 -0.70 13.67 8.54
CA LYS A 622 -1.82 13.36 9.45
C LYS A 622 -2.63 12.15 9.02
N TYR A 623 -2.42 11.67 7.79
CA TYR A 623 -3.18 10.59 7.17
C TYR A 623 -2.24 9.63 6.44
N ASP A 624 -2.67 8.39 6.20
CA ASP A 624 -1.95 7.45 5.32
C ASP A 624 -2.25 7.77 3.86
N VAL A 625 -1.70 8.90 3.40
CA VAL A 625 -1.89 9.39 2.03
C VAL A 625 -0.57 9.57 1.29
N PHE A 626 -0.65 9.39 -0.02
CA PHE A 626 0.44 9.61 -0.97
C PHE A 626 0.28 10.97 -1.68
N ALA A 627 1.37 11.67 -2.01
CA ALA A 627 1.32 12.84 -2.87
C ALA A 627 2.47 12.91 -3.89
N VAL A 628 2.13 13.44 -5.06
CA VAL A 628 3.06 13.72 -6.16
C VAL A 628 2.67 15.03 -6.83
N ALA A 629 3.65 15.81 -7.28
CA ALA A 629 3.42 17.00 -8.08
C ALA A 629 3.87 16.74 -9.51
N GLU A 630 2.98 16.98 -10.47
CA GLU A 630 3.31 16.82 -11.88
C GLU A 630 4.34 17.85 -12.33
N GLY A 631 5.38 17.39 -13.03
CA GLY A 631 6.28 18.27 -13.79
C GLY A 631 7.26 19.05 -12.94
N ALA A 632 7.02 19.09 -11.63
CA ALA A 632 7.92 19.59 -10.63
C ALA A 632 9.20 18.74 -10.60
N GLY A 633 10.36 19.39 -10.71
CA GLY A 633 11.65 18.70 -10.68
C GLY A 633 12.27 18.39 -12.05
N SER A 634 12.45 19.41 -12.90
CA SER A 634 13.10 19.26 -14.22
C SER A 634 14.62 19.03 -14.18
N SER A 635 15.22 19.15 -12.99
CA SER A 635 16.61 18.76 -12.71
C SER A 635 16.65 17.68 -11.62
N PHE A 636 17.72 16.87 -11.56
CA PHE A 636 17.87 15.88 -10.49
C PHE A 636 17.82 16.50 -9.09
N LYS A 637 18.41 17.69 -8.93
CA LYS A 637 18.39 18.39 -7.65
C LYS A 637 16.95 18.72 -7.25
N ASP A 638 16.19 19.32 -8.15
CA ASP A 638 14.81 19.73 -7.86
C ASP A 638 13.91 18.52 -7.63
N ALA A 639 14.06 17.46 -8.44
CA ALA A 639 13.34 16.21 -8.26
C ALA A 639 13.64 15.56 -6.91
N HIS A 640 14.91 15.56 -6.46
CA HIS A 640 15.28 15.07 -5.13
C HIS A 640 14.78 15.96 -4.01
N ASP A 641 14.89 17.29 -4.12
CA ASP A 641 14.44 18.20 -3.07
C ASP A 641 12.93 18.06 -2.79
N LEU A 642 12.14 17.69 -3.79
CA LEU A 642 10.71 17.42 -3.64
C LEU A 642 10.41 16.14 -2.84
N VAL A 643 11.29 15.14 -2.87
CA VAL A 643 10.94 13.75 -2.47
C VAL A 643 11.95 13.09 -1.55
N ASP A 644 12.96 13.84 -1.16
CA ASP A 644 13.85 13.46 -0.08
C ASP A 644 13.01 13.30 1.20
N GLU A 645 12.96 12.08 1.72
CA GLU A 645 12.19 11.71 2.90
C GLU A 645 12.50 12.60 4.13
N ASP A 646 13.73 13.13 4.24
CA ASP A 646 14.14 14.02 5.34
C ASP A 646 13.52 15.41 5.23
N ARG A 647 13.12 15.83 4.02
CA ARG A 647 12.55 17.15 3.76
C ARG A 647 11.05 17.22 4.04
N LYS A 648 10.39 16.07 4.17
CA LYS A 648 8.95 15.95 4.47
C LYS A 648 8.08 16.82 3.55
N GLU A 649 8.33 16.70 2.24
CA GLU A 649 7.54 17.39 1.21
C GLU A 649 6.59 16.36 0.56
N LEU A 650 6.97 15.82 -0.60
CA LEU A 650 6.21 14.82 -1.36
C LEU A 650 6.87 13.44 -1.28
N GLN A 651 6.14 12.41 -1.73
CA GLN A 651 6.59 11.02 -1.68
C GLN A 651 7.27 10.57 -2.96
N MET A 652 6.93 11.17 -4.11
CA MET A 652 7.41 10.71 -5.42
C MET A 652 7.58 11.83 -6.43
N ALA A 653 8.60 11.68 -7.28
CA ALA A 653 8.95 12.63 -8.32
C ALA A 653 8.27 12.24 -9.64
N TYR A 654 7.83 13.24 -10.40
CA TYR A 654 7.14 13.06 -11.68
C TYR A 654 7.78 13.97 -12.73
N HIS A 655 8.74 13.42 -13.48
CA HIS A 655 9.53 14.17 -14.46
C HIS A 655 9.03 13.94 -15.90
N PHE A 656 9.30 14.89 -16.81
CA PHE A 656 8.86 14.82 -18.22
C PHE A 656 9.97 14.53 -19.22
N GLU A 657 11.20 14.21 -18.80
CA GLU A 657 12.31 13.94 -19.74
C GLU A 657 11.97 12.76 -20.67
N SER A 658 11.34 11.69 -20.16
CA SER A 658 10.90 10.55 -20.97
C SER A 658 9.85 10.91 -22.01
N VAL A 659 8.99 11.88 -21.71
CA VAL A 659 7.99 12.40 -22.65
C VAL A 659 8.67 13.08 -23.84
N GLY A 660 9.82 13.71 -23.65
CA GLY A 660 10.61 14.36 -24.70
C GLY A 660 11.14 13.41 -25.78
N LEU A 661 11.35 12.12 -25.46
CA LEU A 661 12.02 11.16 -26.35
C LEU A 661 11.27 10.91 -27.65
N SER A 662 9.93 10.84 -27.59
CA SER A 662 9.09 10.48 -28.72
C SER A 662 7.90 11.44 -28.83
N ARG A 663 8.20 12.68 -29.25
CA ARG A 663 7.20 13.75 -29.47
C ARG A 663 6.90 14.04 -30.93
N THR A 664 7.71 13.53 -31.85
CA THR A 664 7.56 13.75 -33.30
C THR A 664 7.52 12.43 -34.04
N THR A 665 7.12 12.48 -35.30
CA THR A 665 7.07 11.28 -36.17
C THR A 665 8.43 10.61 -36.40
N ALA A 666 9.53 11.26 -36.02
CA ALA A 666 10.89 10.71 -36.11
C ALA A 666 11.16 9.58 -35.09
N GLY A 667 10.36 9.46 -34.02
CA GLY A 667 10.57 8.47 -32.97
C GLY A 667 11.77 8.81 -32.07
N TYR A 668 12.43 7.77 -31.56
CA TYR A 668 13.56 7.89 -30.63
C TYR A 668 14.66 6.88 -30.97
N GLU A 669 15.89 7.22 -30.60
CA GLU A 669 17.01 6.28 -30.65
C GLU A 669 17.05 5.44 -29.36
N LEU A 670 17.32 4.13 -29.49
CA LEU A 670 17.38 3.24 -28.33
C LEU A 670 18.47 3.67 -27.33
N ALA A 671 19.57 4.24 -27.81
CA ALA A 671 20.65 4.76 -26.95
C ALA A 671 20.14 5.85 -26.00
N ASP A 672 19.34 6.80 -26.51
CA ASP A 672 18.76 7.89 -25.71
C ASP A 672 17.73 7.37 -24.72
N PHE A 673 16.95 6.35 -25.11
CA PHE A 673 16.02 5.66 -24.21
C PHE A 673 16.75 4.98 -23.04
N LYS A 674 17.78 4.18 -23.33
CA LYS A 674 18.61 3.52 -22.30
C LYS A 674 19.27 4.54 -21.37
N GLU A 675 19.83 5.61 -21.95
CA GLU A 675 20.53 6.64 -21.20
C GLU A 675 19.58 7.38 -20.25
N THR A 676 18.40 7.79 -20.74
CA THR A 676 17.39 8.50 -19.96
C THR A 676 16.98 7.69 -18.74
N PHE A 677 16.50 6.45 -18.94
CA PHE A 677 16.01 5.62 -17.84
C PHE A 677 17.12 5.15 -16.89
N SER A 678 18.33 4.91 -17.40
CA SER A 678 19.48 4.55 -16.55
C SER A 678 19.96 5.71 -15.69
N ARG A 679 19.95 6.95 -16.22
CA ARG A 679 20.32 8.15 -15.47
C ARG A 679 19.32 8.43 -14.35
N TRP A 680 18.02 8.38 -14.64
CA TRP A 680 16.98 8.58 -13.63
C TRP A 680 16.97 7.47 -12.58
N ASP A 681 17.12 6.20 -12.96
CA ASP A 681 17.32 5.14 -11.96
C ASP A 681 18.57 5.44 -11.09
N SER A 682 19.71 5.73 -11.70
CA SER A 682 20.95 5.96 -10.95
C SER A 682 20.85 7.12 -9.97
N ALA A 683 20.16 8.22 -10.35
CA ALA A 683 19.92 9.36 -9.47
C ALA A 683 19.14 8.96 -8.21
N PHE A 684 18.10 8.11 -8.38
CA PHE A 684 17.24 7.66 -7.29
C PHE A 684 17.75 6.38 -6.61
N ALA A 685 18.97 5.90 -6.91
CA ALA A 685 19.51 4.61 -6.42
C ALA A 685 19.56 4.50 -4.89
N GLN A 686 19.76 5.62 -4.20
CA GLN A 686 19.98 5.66 -2.76
C GLN A 686 18.87 6.37 -1.98
N LYS A 687 18.21 7.36 -2.59
CA LYS A 687 17.28 8.24 -1.88
C LYS A 687 16.16 8.74 -2.81
N GLY A 688 14.98 8.93 -2.24
CA GLY A 688 13.78 9.37 -2.94
C GLY A 688 13.12 8.24 -3.75
N TRP A 689 12.01 8.58 -4.41
CA TRP A 689 11.29 7.64 -5.28
C TRP A 689 10.72 8.36 -6.49
N ILE A 690 10.48 7.61 -7.58
CA ILE A 690 10.13 8.18 -8.88
C ILE A 690 8.99 7.42 -9.56
N ALA A 691 8.13 8.17 -10.25
CA ALA A 691 7.12 7.64 -11.15
C ALA A 691 7.78 7.26 -12.48
N VAL A 692 7.43 6.09 -13.03
CA VAL A 692 7.87 5.65 -14.35
C VAL A 692 6.63 5.56 -15.23
N PHE A 693 6.57 6.37 -16.28
CA PHE A 693 5.40 6.44 -17.16
C PHE A 693 5.82 6.74 -18.60
N LEU A 694 4.97 6.33 -19.55
CA LEU A 694 5.16 6.53 -20.98
C LEU A 694 3.96 7.20 -21.67
N SER A 695 2.82 7.28 -20.99
CA SER A 695 1.54 7.74 -21.53
C SER A 695 0.69 8.30 -20.39
N ASN A 696 -0.15 9.27 -20.73
CA ASN A 696 -1.18 9.85 -19.89
C ASN A 696 -2.18 10.59 -20.81
N HIS A 697 -3.15 11.30 -20.23
CA HIS A 697 -4.17 12.07 -20.95
C HIS A 697 -3.66 13.29 -21.77
N ASP A 698 -2.37 13.65 -21.66
CA ASP A 698 -1.75 14.79 -22.35
C ASP A 698 -0.76 14.38 -23.46
N ASN A 699 -0.56 13.08 -23.64
CA ASN A 699 0.38 12.55 -24.62
C ASN A 699 -0.31 11.56 -25.54
N SER A 700 0.20 11.41 -26.77
CA SER A 700 -0.30 10.38 -27.67
C SER A 700 -0.09 8.96 -27.10
N ARG A 701 -0.81 7.98 -27.66
CA ARG A 701 -0.91 6.62 -27.10
C ARG A 701 0.46 5.94 -27.03
N LEU A 702 0.67 5.12 -25.99
CA LEU A 702 1.92 4.38 -25.75
C LEU A 702 2.42 3.63 -26.98
N VAL A 703 1.51 2.96 -27.70
CA VAL A 703 1.85 2.14 -28.88
C VAL A 703 2.48 2.99 -29.99
N ASN A 704 1.95 4.18 -30.25
CA ASN A 704 2.40 5.06 -31.31
C ASN A 704 3.75 5.73 -31.00
N ARG A 705 4.08 5.88 -29.73
CA ARG A 705 5.28 6.58 -29.26
C ARG A 705 6.44 5.65 -29.00
N PHE A 706 6.18 4.50 -28.39
CA PHE A 706 7.23 3.64 -27.83
C PHE A 706 7.22 2.21 -28.38
N ALA A 707 6.12 1.75 -28.96
CA ALA A 707 6.02 0.43 -29.58
C ALA A 707 5.94 0.54 -31.12
N ASN A 708 5.45 -0.51 -31.78
CA ASN A 708 5.28 -0.55 -33.23
C ASN A 708 3.79 -0.62 -33.60
N THR A 709 3.34 0.20 -34.55
CA THR A 709 1.93 0.21 -35.00
C THR A 709 1.64 -0.77 -36.13
N ASN A 710 2.67 -1.38 -36.75
CA ASN A 710 2.51 -2.41 -37.75
C ASN A 710 1.78 -3.63 -37.15
N PRO A 711 0.67 -4.10 -37.73
CA PRO A 711 -0.08 -5.26 -37.23
C PRO A 711 0.78 -6.50 -36.94
N GLU A 712 1.87 -6.71 -37.68
CA GLU A 712 2.80 -7.84 -37.47
C GLU A 712 3.48 -7.79 -36.09
N PHE A 713 3.86 -6.59 -35.63
CA PHE A 713 4.66 -6.41 -34.42
C PHE A 713 3.94 -5.70 -33.28
N LYS A 714 2.73 -5.19 -33.49
CA LYS A 714 1.98 -4.39 -32.50
C LYS A 714 1.85 -5.10 -31.15
N THR A 715 1.40 -6.35 -31.16
CA THR A 715 1.20 -7.12 -29.93
C THR A 715 2.52 -7.32 -29.17
N VAL A 716 3.53 -7.87 -29.83
CA VAL A 716 4.81 -8.23 -29.19
C VAL A 716 5.63 -7.01 -28.76
N SER A 717 5.61 -5.93 -29.55
CA SER A 717 6.27 -4.66 -29.18
C SER A 717 5.57 -3.98 -28.01
N THR A 718 4.23 -3.99 -27.94
CA THR A 718 3.51 -3.44 -26.79
C THR A 718 3.77 -4.27 -25.53
N GLN A 719 3.78 -5.60 -25.64
CA GLN A 719 4.16 -6.50 -24.54
C GLN A 719 5.60 -6.26 -24.05
N MET A 720 6.52 -5.97 -24.96
CA MET A 720 7.90 -5.61 -24.64
C MET A 720 7.97 -4.29 -23.86
N ILE A 721 7.22 -3.28 -24.26
CA ILE A 721 7.12 -2.01 -23.52
C ILE A 721 6.45 -2.19 -22.15
N HIS A 722 5.41 -3.02 -22.01
CA HIS A 722 4.85 -3.37 -20.70
C HIS A 722 5.87 -4.10 -19.81
N THR A 723 6.68 -4.98 -20.41
CA THR A 723 7.75 -5.69 -19.69
C THR A 723 8.78 -4.70 -19.17
N PHE A 724 9.22 -3.76 -20.00
CA PHE A 724 10.08 -2.66 -19.61
C PHE A 724 9.49 -1.87 -18.44
N LEU A 725 8.29 -1.31 -18.62
CA LEU A 725 7.65 -0.42 -17.66
C LEU A 725 7.48 -1.07 -16.28
N MET A 726 7.04 -2.33 -16.24
CA MET A 726 6.78 -3.05 -14.99
C MET A 726 8.05 -3.60 -14.32
N SER A 727 9.18 -3.66 -15.01
CA SER A 727 10.45 -4.17 -14.48
C SER A 727 11.48 -3.09 -14.16
N MET A 728 11.13 -1.80 -14.30
CA MET A 728 11.92 -0.68 -13.80
C MET A 728 11.74 -0.45 -12.29
N ARG A 729 12.73 0.19 -11.66
CA ARG A 729 12.65 0.65 -10.27
C ARG A 729 11.94 1.99 -10.23
N GLY A 730 11.04 2.18 -9.27
CA GLY A 730 10.06 3.26 -9.27
C GLY A 730 8.64 2.73 -9.43
N THR A 731 7.64 3.60 -9.37
CA THR A 731 6.22 3.25 -9.46
C THR A 731 5.72 3.35 -10.89
N PRO A 732 5.26 2.26 -11.52
CA PRO A 732 4.72 2.30 -12.87
C PRO A 732 3.37 3.01 -12.92
N TYR A 733 3.23 3.99 -13.80
CA TYR A 733 1.96 4.62 -14.16
C TYR A 733 1.55 4.12 -15.53
N THR A 734 0.32 3.68 -15.63
CA THR A 734 -0.31 3.15 -16.83
C THR A 734 -1.59 3.92 -17.10
N TYR A 735 -1.95 4.09 -18.36
CA TYR A 735 -3.12 4.86 -18.74
C TYR A 735 -4.17 3.96 -19.38
N TYR A 736 -5.46 4.25 -19.17
CA TYR A 736 -6.52 3.41 -19.70
C TYR A 736 -6.37 3.21 -21.22
N GLY A 737 -6.48 1.97 -21.66
CA GLY A 737 -6.29 1.58 -23.05
C GLY A 737 -4.87 1.11 -23.38
N ASP A 738 -3.86 1.45 -22.58
CA ASP A 738 -2.49 0.94 -22.78
C ASP A 738 -2.46 -0.59 -22.64
N GLU A 739 -3.20 -1.14 -21.67
CA GLU A 739 -3.28 -2.56 -21.39
C GLU A 739 -3.89 -3.37 -22.54
N ILE A 740 -4.65 -2.74 -23.44
CA ILE A 740 -5.15 -3.37 -24.67
C ILE A 740 -4.43 -2.87 -25.93
N GLY A 741 -3.43 -1.99 -25.80
CA GLY A 741 -2.70 -1.42 -26.93
C GLY A 741 -3.56 -0.54 -27.83
N MET A 742 -4.40 0.33 -27.26
CA MET A 742 -5.08 1.38 -28.01
C MET A 742 -4.07 2.26 -28.75
N THR A 743 -4.44 2.71 -29.94
CA THR A 743 -3.59 3.52 -30.82
C THR A 743 -4.19 4.91 -31.05
N ASN A 744 -3.37 5.84 -31.53
CA ASN A 744 -3.83 7.12 -32.04
C ASN A 744 -4.96 6.95 -33.06
N ILE A 745 -5.82 7.95 -33.13
CA ILE A 745 -6.89 8.08 -34.12
C ILE A 745 -6.45 9.07 -35.19
N ASP A 746 -6.80 8.81 -36.44
CA ASP A 746 -6.50 9.74 -37.52
C ASP A 746 -7.46 10.93 -37.49
N MET A 747 -6.92 12.15 -37.41
CA MET A 747 -7.63 13.44 -37.38
C MET A 747 -6.98 14.41 -38.39
N PRO A 748 -7.32 14.28 -39.68
CA PRO A 748 -6.67 15.04 -40.76
C PRO A 748 -7.04 16.53 -40.81
N THR A 749 -8.16 16.95 -40.20
CA THR A 749 -8.70 18.31 -40.30
C THR A 749 -8.79 18.99 -38.93
N ILE A 750 -8.54 20.30 -38.86
CA ILE A 750 -8.53 21.05 -37.59
C ILE A 750 -9.92 21.08 -36.94
N GLU A 751 -10.99 20.96 -37.72
CA GLU A 751 -12.38 20.91 -37.27
C GLU A 751 -12.69 19.68 -36.40
N GLU A 752 -11.86 18.65 -36.43
CA GLU A 752 -11.97 17.46 -35.57
C GLU A 752 -11.34 17.66 -34.18
N TYR A 753 -10.62 18.76 -33.98
CA TYR A 753 -9.95 19.08 -32.71
C TYR A 753 -10.83 20.03 -31.89
N VAL A 754 -11.01 19.68 -30.64
CA VAL A 754 -11.70 20.47 -29.61
C VAL A 754 -10.74 20.95 -28.50
N ASP A 755 -9.53 20.37 -28.43
CA ASP A 755 -8.52 20.73 -27.44
C ASP A 755 -7.99 22.15 -27.67
N VAL A 756 -8.05 22.98 -26.62
CA VAL A 756 -7.67 24.39 -26.68
C VAL A 756 -6.21 24.59 -27.09
N SER A 757 -5.31 23.69 -26.67
CA SER A 757 -3.89 23.74 -27.02
C SER A 757 -3.69 23.48 -28.51
N ALA A 758 -4.32 22.44 -29.07
CA ALA A 758 -4.27 22.17 -30.51
C ALA A 758 -4.79 23.35 -31.36
N LEU A 759 -5.92 23.94 -30.95
CA LEU A 759 -6.51 25.10 -31.62
C LEU A 759 -5.62 26.36 -31.51
N GLY A 760 -5.03 26.60 -30.34
CA GLY A 760 -4.10 27.70 -30.11
C GLY A 760 -2.82 27.58 -30.95
N GLU A 761 -2.22 26.40 -30.98
CA GLU A 761 -1.04 26.12 -31.80
C GLU A 761 -1.34 26.26 -33.30
N TYR A 762 -2.50 25.81 -33.77
CA TYR A 762 -2.92 25.98 -35.16
C TYR A 762 -3.05 27.48 -35.52
N LYS A 763 -3.70 28.28 -34.66
CA LYS A 763 -3.78 29.74 -34.85
C LYS A 763 -2.39 30.38 -34.92
N ALA A 764 -1.48 29.95 -34.04
CA ALA A 764 -0.10 30.42 -34.04
C ALA A 764 0.64 30.02 -35.35
N ALA A 765 0.50 28.77 -35.80
CA ALA A 765 1.07 28.29 -37.05
C ALA A 765 0.57 29.07 -38.27
N VAL A 766 -0.73 29.37 -38.33
CA VAL A 766 -1.34 30.22 -39.36
C VAL A 766 -0.74 31.64 -39.31
N SER A 767 -0.66 32.24 -38.12
CA SER A 767 -0.13 33.60 -37.96
C SER A 767 1.36 33.73 -38.35
N GLN A 768 2.13 32.65 -38.16
CA GLN A 768 3.54 32.56 -38.49
C GLN A 768 3.80 32.14 -39.94
N GLY A 769 2.75 31.74 -40.69
CA GLY A 769 2.86 31.29 -42.07
C GLY A 769 3.61 29.96 -42.22
N LEU A 770 3.45 29.04 -41.27
CA LEU A 770 4.05 27.70 -41.33
C LEU A 770 3.36 26.82 -42.40
N ASP A 771 4.03 25.74 -42.82
CA ASP A 771 3.43 24.71 -43.66
C ASP A 771 2.34 23.97 -42.86
N LEU A 772 1.08 24.20 -43.24
CA LEU A 772 -0.07 23.65 -42.53
C LEU A 772 -0.24 22.14 -42.75
N GLU A 773 0.23 21.58 -43.86
CA GLU A 773 0.13 20.14 -44.10
C GLU A 773 1.12 19.38 -43.19
N GLU A 774 2.37 19.85 -43.13
CA GLU A 774 3.37 19.31 -42.22
C GLU A 774 3.00 19.53 -40.75
N PHE A 775 2.49 20.72 -40.42
CA PHE A 775 1.99 21.02 -39.08
C PHE A 775 0.85 20.07 -38.67
N MET A 776 -0.16 19.87 -39.52
CA MET A 776 -1.29 18.99 -39.21
C MET A 776 -0.85 17.53 -39.05
N LYS A 777 0.14 17.08 -39.83
CA LYS A 777 0.73 15.75 -39.67
C LYS A 777 1.39 15.57 -38.30
N GLU A 778 2.20 16.53 -37.87
CA GLU A 778 2.85 16.47 -36.55
C GLU A 778 1.84 16.66 -35.40
N LEU A 779 0.85 17.55 -35.57
CA LEU A 779 -0.24 17.75 -34.61
C LEU A 779 -1.04 16.46 -34.41
N ASN A 780 -1.43 15.78 -35.48
CA ASN A 780 -2.13 14.50 -35.43
C ASN A 780 -1.31 13.45 -34.66
N TYR A 781 0.01 13.40 -34.86
CA TYR A 781 0.87 12.47 -34.12
C TYR A 781 0.93 12.75 -32.61
N ARG A 782 1.10 14.03 -32.21
CA ARG A 782 1.40 14.41 -30.82
C ARG A 782 0.22 14.93 -30.00
N SER A 783 -0.94 15.15 -30.62
CA SER A 783 -2.10 15.75 -29.96
C SER A 783 -2.56 14.95 -28.74
N ARG A 784 -2.91 15.68 -27.66
CA ARG A 784 -3.51 15.16 -26.41
C ARG A 784 -4.77 14.35 -26.69
N GLU A 785 -5.49 14.73 -27.75
CA GLU A 785 -6.76 14.12 -28.13
C GLU A 785 -6.66 12.64 -28.52
N ASN A 786 -5.48 12.18 -28.95
CA ASN A 786 -5.24 10.76 -29.20
C ASN A 786 -5.40 9.89 -27.95
N ALA A 787 -5.04 10.41 -26.78
CA ALA A 787 -5.24 9.73 -25.51
C ALA A 787 -6.66 9.86 -24.96
N ARG A 788 -7.50 10.72 -25.52
CA ARG A 788 -8.84 11.02 -25.00
C ARG A 788 -9.96 10.30 -25.74
N THR A 789 -9.64 9.50 -26.75
CA THR A 789 -10.64 8.68 -27.45
C THR A 789 -11.30 7.68 -26.49
N PRO A 790 -12.61 7.39 -26.64
CA PRO A 790 -13.29 6.47 -25.73
C PRO A 790 -12.69 5.06 -25.67
N MET A 791 -12.71 4.47 -24.47
CA MET A 791 -12.20 3.12 -24.20
C MET A 791 -12.94 2.06 -25.04
N GLN A 792 -12.19 1.06 -25.52
CA GLN A 792 -12.70 0.05 -26.45
C GLN A 792 -13.03 -1.24 -25.70
N TRP A 793 -14.25 -1.33 -25.14
CA TRP A 793 -14.69 -2.47 -24.33
C TRP A 793 -15.03 -3.72 -25.16
N ASN A 794 -15.70 -3.56 -26.30
CA ASN A 794 -16.12 -4.67 -27.15
C ASN A 794 -16.35 -4.23 -28.61
N ALA A 795 -16.72 -5.16 -29.49
CA ALA A 795 -16.95 -4.89 -30.91
C ALA A 795 -18.35 -4.33 -31.25
N THR A 796 -19.17 -3.99 -30.24
CA THR A 796 -20.48 -3.36 -30.50
C THR A 796 -20.32 -1.88 -30.84
N LYS A 797 -21.43 -1.21 -31.19
CA LYS A 797 -21.43 0.22 -31.57
C LYS A 797 -20.63 1.04 -30.55
N ASN A 798 -19.82 1.98 -31.06
CA ASN A 798 -18.95 2.84 -30.26
C ASN A 798 -17.99 2.08 -29.33
N GLY A 799 -17.55 0.87 -29.69
CA GLY A 799 -16.65 0.08 -28.85
C GLY A 799 -17.28 -0.40 -27.53
N GLY A 800 -18.61 -0.35 -27.38
CA GLY A 800 -19.29 -0.60 -26.11
C GLY A 800 -19.13 0.51 -25.06
N PHE A 801 -18.52 1.64 -25.41
CA PHE A 801 -18.37 2.79 -24.53
C PHE A 801 -19.72 3.43 -24.17
N SER A 802 -20.55 3.75 -25.17
CA SER A 802 -21.83 4.45 -25.01
C SER A 802 -22.89 3.91 -25.98
N ASN A 803 -24.15 3.91 -25.54
CA ASN A 803 -25.31 3.68 -26.41
C ASN A 803 -25.71 4.93 -27.22
N GLY A 804 -25.28 6.12 -26.80
CA GLY A 804 -25.52 7.42 -27.43
C GLY A 804 -24.50 7.78 -28.51
N THR A 805 -24.21 9.08 -28.62
CA THR A 805 -23.16 9.63 -29.49
C THR A 805 -21.99 10.04 -28.60
N PRO A 806 -20.85 9.35 -28.64
CA PRO A 806 -19.69 9.68 -27.83
C PRO A 806 -19.24 11.12 -28.08
N TRP A 807 -18.83 11.81 -27.02
CA TRP A 807 -18.32 13.18 -27.09
C TRP A 807 -17.10 13.33 -28.01
N LYS A 808 -16.33 12.24 -28.13
CA LYS A 808 -15.24 12.09 -29.10
C LYS A 808 -15.38 10.79 -29.88
N ARG A 809 -15.07 10.83 -31.17
CA ARG A 809 -15.11 9.66 -32.06
C ARG A 809 -14.28 8.50 -31.48
N VAL A 810 -14.88 7.32 -31.44
CA VAL A 810 -14.19 6.06 -31.09
C VAL A 810 -13.32 5.64 -32.27
N ASN A 811 -12.09 5.20 -32.02
CA ASN A 811 -11.21 4.73 -33.08
C ASN A 811 -11.81 3.49 -33.76
N GLU A 812 -11.94 3.52 -35.09
CA GLU A 812 -12.63 2.49 -35.90
C GLU A 812 -12.03 1.08 -35.72
N ASN A 813 -10.78 1.00 -35.27
CA ASN A 813 -10.12 -0.25 -34.92
C ASN A 813 -10.69 -0.96 -33.67
N TYR A 814 -11.72 -0.41 -33.00
CA TYR A 814 -12.38 -1.05 -31.85
C TYR A 814 -12.95 -2.44 -32.17
N SER A 815 -13.26 -2.71 -33.45
CA SER A 815 -13.70 -4.03 -33.91
C SER A 815 -12.64 -5.12 -33.70
N GLU A 816 -11.36 -4.74 -33.76
CA GLU A 816 -10.21 -5.62 -33.56
C GLU A 816 -9.61 -5.46 -32.15
N ILE A 817 -9.30 -4.23 -31.77
CA ILE A 817 -8.70 -3.85 -30.49
C ILE A 817 -9.81 -3.58 -29.49
N ASN A 818 -10.14 -4.55 -28.65
CA ASN A 818 -11.05 -4.31 -27.53
C ASN A 818 -10.82 -5.33 -26.41
N VAL A 819 -11.30 -4.98 -25.21
CA VAL A 819 -11.21 -5.82 -24.01
C VAL A 819 -11.80 -7.21 -24.26
N SER A 820 -13.04 -7.30 -24.76
CA SER A 820 -13.74 -8.59 -24.94
C SER A 820 -13.00 -9.57 -25.87
N ASN A 821 -12.34 -9.08 -26.91
CA ASN A 821 -11.50 -9.90 -27.78
C ASN A 821 -10.25 -10.38 -27.05
N GLN A 822 -9.56 -9.48 -26.35
CA GLN A 822 -8.29 -9.78 -25.68
C GLN A 822 -8.45 -10.65 -24.43
N GLU A 823 -9.60 -10.61 -23.75
CA GLU A 823 -9.94 -11.53 -22.66
C GLU A 823 -9.87 -13.01 -23.10
N LYS A 824 -10.26 -13.29 -24.34
CA LYS A 824 -10.33 -14.66 -24.89
C LYS A 824 -8.97 -15.18 -25.37
N ASP A 825 -8.02 -14.29 -25.63
CA ASP A 825 -6.71 -14.64 -26.14
C ASP A 825 -5.65 -14.62 -25.01
N PRO A 826 -5.10 -15.77 -24.59
CA PRO A 826 -4.11 -15.83 -23.51
C PRO A 826 -2.76 -15.16 -23.86
N ASN A 827 -2.54 -14.85 -25.13
CA ASN A 827 -1.36 -14.18 -25.66
C ASN A 827 -1.62 -12.71 -26.01
N SER A 828 -2.78 -12.17 -25.62
CA SER A 828 -3.13 -10.77 -25.84
C SER A 828 -2.24 -9.80 -25.05
N ILE A 829 -2.30 -8.52 -25.43
CA ILE A 829 -1.61 -7.44 -24.71
C ILE A 829 -2.15 -7.37 -23.28
N LEU A 830 -3.47 -7.50 -23.11
CA LEU A 830 -4.16 -7.49 -21.81
C LEU A 830 -3.66 -8.60 -20.89
N ASN A 831 -3.61 -9.84 -21.38
CA ASN A 831 -3.20 -10.96 -20.54
C ASN A 831 -1.70 -10.94 -20.24
N HIS A 832 -0.87 -10.35 -21.11
CA HIS A 832 0.53 -10.07 -20.79
C HIS A 832 0.66 -8.97 -19.72
N PHE A 833 -0.12 -7.90 -19.80
CA PHE A 833 -0.17 -6.83 -18.79
C PHE A 833 -0.49 -7.40 -17.40
N ARG A 834 -1.51 -8.28 -17.32
CA ARG A 834 -1.88 -8.98 -16.08
C ARG A 834 -0.75 -9.86 -15.55
N LYS A 835 -0.08 -10.62 -16.43
CA LYS A 835 1.08 -11.45 -16.04
C LYS A 835 2.22 -10.60 -15.49
N MET A 836 2.54 -9.48 -16.13
CA MET A 836 3.59 -8.55 -15.67
C MET A 836 3.23 -7.90 -14.34
N THR A 837 2.00 -7.41 -14.20
CA THR A 837 1.55 -6.76 -12.96
C THR A 837 1.53 -7.75 -11.80
N LYS A 838 1.04 -8.98 -12.04
CA LYS A 838 1.12 -10.07 -11.06
C LYS A 838 2.56 -10.39 -10.66
N LEU A 839 3.46 -10.56 -11.65
CA LEU A 839 4.87 -10.84 -11.37
C LEU A 839 5.48 -9.74 -10.49
N ARG A 840 5.25 -8.47 -10.82
CA ARG A 840 5.74 -7.34 -10.03
C ARG A 840 5.20 -7.35 -8.60
N ASN A 841 3.88 -7.51 -8.44
CA ASN A 841 3.23 -7.54 -7.12
C ASN A 841 3.74 -8.69 -6.23
N GLU A 842 4.10 -9.83 -6.83
CA GLU A 842 4.58 -11.02 -6.12
C GLU A 842 6.11 -11.01 -5.90
N ASN A 843 6.86 -10.05 -6.48
CA ASN A 843 8.33 -10.05 -6.45
C ASN A 843 8.91 -8.67 -6.13
N SER A 844 9.35 -8.50 -4.88
CA SER A 844 10.02 -7.28 -4.39
C SER A 844 11.31 -6.94 -5.16
N VAL A 845 11.94 -7.89 -5.85
CA VAL A 845 13.11 -7.63 -6.73
C VAL A 845 12.79 -6.62 -7.82
N LEU A 846 11.60 -6.70 -8.42
CA LEU A 846 11.19 -5.76 -9.46
C LEU A 846 10.78 -4.39 -8.90
N VAL A 847 10.50 -4.31 -7.60
CA VAL A 847 10.22 -3.04 -6.92
C VAL A 847 11.53 -2.41 -6.44
N TYR A 848 12.24 -3.05 -5.50
CA TYR A 848 13.36 -2.48 -4.76
C TYR A 848 14.74 -2.90 -5.27
N GLY A 849 14.82 -3.99 -6.05
CA GLY A 849 16.10 -4.57 -6.47
C GLY A 849 16.95 -3.57 -7.25
N LYS A 850 18.25 -3.53 -6.95
CA LYS A 850 19.23 -2.69 -7.64
C LYS A 850 19.16 -2.91 -9.15
N TYR A 851 19.06 -1.84 -9.92
CA TYR A 851 19.16 -1.88 -11.38
C TYR A 851 20.64 -1.85 -11.82
N THR A 852 20.98 -2.64 -12.83
CA THR A 852 22.33 -2.62 -13.44
C THR A 852 22.22 -2.85 -14.94
N LEU A 853 22.53 -1.81 -15.71
CA LEU A 853 22.57 -1.84 -17.17
C LEU A 853 23.67 -2.78 -17.67
N LEU A 854 23.34 -3.62 -18.64
CA LEU A 854 24.26 -4.53 -19.31
C LEU A 854 24.40 -4.15 -20.79
N GLN A 855 25.62 -4.23 -21.31
CA GLN A 855 25.94 -3.90 -22.71
C GLN A 855 25.26 -2.62 -23.21
N LYS A 856 25.55 -1.49 -22.55
CA LYS A 856 24.99 -0.16 -22.86
C LYS A 856 24.92 0.11 -24.38
N GLU A 857 26.04 -0.13 -25.08
CA GLU A 857 26.24 0.14 -26.50
C GLU A 857 25.56 -0.86 -27.46
N HIS A 858 24.86 -1.89 -26.97
CA HIS A 858 24.21 -2.85 -27.85
C HIS A 858 23.13 -2.15 -28.71
N PRO A 859 23.14 -2.29 -30.05
CA PRO A 859 22.34 -1.43 -30.94
C PRO A 859 20.82 -1.65 -30.83
N SER A 860 20.38 -2.88 -30.55
CA SER A 860 18.95 -3.25 -30.56
C SER A 860 18.43 -3.88 -29.27
N VAL A 861 19.29 -4.29 -28.33
CA VAL A 861 18.88 -4.99 -27.11
C VAL A 861 19.11 -4.10 -25.89
N TYR A 862 18.05 -3.86 -25.12
CA TYR A 862 18.13 -3.28 -23.79
C TYR A 862 18.14 -4.42 -22.78
N ALA A 863 19.33 -4.67 -22.20
CA ALA A 863 19.56 -5.68 -21.19
C ALA A 863 19.94 -5.04 -19.85
N TYR A 864 19.34 -5.53 -18.77
CA TYR A 864 19.71 -5.11 -17.41
C TYR A 864 19.33 -6.18 -16.39
N THR A 865 19.88 -6.05 -15.18
CA THR A 865 19.50 -6.90 -14.05
C THR A 865 18.81 -6.09 -12.97
N ARG A 866 17.94 -6.77 -12.20
CA ARG A 866 17.30 -6.28 -10.98
C ARG A 866 17.69 -7.19 -9.82
N GLY A 867 18.10 -6.63 -8.69
CA GLY A 867 18.45 -7.38 -7.46
C GLY A 867 19.93 -7.71 -7.31
N SER A 868 20.26 -8.55 -6.32
CA SER A 868 21.63 -8.96 -5.98
C SER A 868 21.66 -10.33 -5.31
N GLY A 869 22.84 -10.97 -5.31
CA GLY A 869 23.01 -12.31 -4.72
C GLY A 869 22.02 -13.33 -5.29
N ASP A 870 21.36 -14.05 -4.39
CA ASP A 870 20.46 -15.18 -4.69
C ASP A 870 19.08 -14.73 -5.20
N ASP A 871 18.75 -13.44 -5.14
CA ASP A 871 17.46 -12.89 -5.57
C ASP A 871 17.65 -11.84 -6.67
N LYS A 872 18.06 -12.33 -7.85
CA LYS A 872 18.44 -11.53 -9.02
C LYS A 872 17.63 -11.95 -10.26
N MET A 873 17.21 -10.99 -11.06
CA MET A 873 16.53 -11.19 -12.34
C MET A 873 17.31 -10.55 -13.49
N LEU A 874 17.30 -11.19 -14.66
CA LEU A 874 17.82 -10.66 -15.93
C LEU A 874 16.66 -10.32 -16.84
N ILE A 875 16.64 -9.08 -17.32
CA ILE A 875 15.63 -8.54 -18.23
C ILE A 875 16.30 -8.30 -19.57
N LEU A 876 15.76 -8.89 -20.64
CA LEU A 876 16.23 -8.71 -22.02
C LEU A 876 15.07 -8.23 -22.89
N LEU A 877 15.27 -7.12 -23.58
CA LEU A 877 14.27 -6.48 -24.43
C LEU A 877 14.89 -6.20 -25.80
N ASN A 878 14.40 -6.85 -26.85
CA ASN A 878 14.74 -6.48 -28.22
C ASN A 878 13.85 -5.31 -28.67
N PHE A 879 14.43 -4.19 -29.06
CA PHE A 879 13.72 -2.99 -29.53
C PHE A 879 13.70 -2.88 -31.06
N SER A 880 14.18 -3.90 -31.80
CA SER A 880 14.14 -3.91 -33.26
C SER A 880 13.09 -4.87 -33.83
N ASP A 881 12.71 -4.61 -35.08
CA ASP A 881 11.92 -5.49 -35.95
C ASP A 881 12.73 -6.64 -36.57
N ALA A 882 14.02 -6.73 -36.27
CA ALA A 882 14.91 -7.82 -36.67
C ALA A 882 15.28 -8.72 -35.46
N PRO A 883 15.61 -10.00 -35.71
CA PRO A 883 16.24 -10.84 -34.70
C PRO A 883 17.57 -10.25 -34.23
N SER A 884 17.89 -10.44 -32.96
CA SER A 884 19.14 -9.96 -32.36
C SER A 884 19.69 -10.97 -31.37
N SER A 885 20.98 -10.91 -31.05
CA SER A 885 21.60 -11.84 -30.11
C SER A 885 22.49 -11.11 -29.13
N ILE A 886 22.49 -11.57 -27.89
CA ILE A 886 23.28 -10.98 -26.82
C ILE A 886 24.00 -12.07 -26.02
N HIS A 887 25.30 -11.85 -25.76
CA HIS A 887 26.15 -12.76 -25.01
C HIS A 887 26.41 -12.24 -23.60
N LEU A 888 25.92 -12.94 -22.57
CA LEU A 888 26.00 -12.50 -21.17
C LEU A 888 26.38 -13.65 -20.26
N ASP A 889 27.30 -13.43 -19.33
CA ASP A 889 27.70 -14.47 -18.37
C ASP A 889 26.56 -14.85 -17.41
N GLU A 890 25.64 -13.91 -17.14
CA GLU A 890 24.42 -14.12 -16.36
C GLU A 890 23.55 -15.25 -16.90
N VAL A 891 23.64 -15.56 -18.20
CA VAL A 891 22.84 -16.62 -18.84
C VAL A 891 23.19 -18.00 -18.28
N LYS A 892 24.42 -18.19 -17.77
CA LYS A 892 24.86 -19.47 -17.17
C LYS A 892 24.08 -19.85 -15.92
N THR A 893 23.50 -18.88 -15.23
CA THR A 893 22.84 -19.10 -13.95
C THR A 893 21.31 -18.99 -14.06
N ILE A 894 20.75 -19.00 -15.27
CA ILE A 894 19.29 -18.99 -15.45
C ILE A 894 18.68 -20.21 -14.77
N GLN A 895 17.81 -19.96 -13.79
CA GLN A 895 17.03 -21.00 -13.11
C GLN A 895 15.66 -21.18 -13.75
N LYS A 896 15.02 -20.06 -14.14
CA LYS A 896 13.64 -20.06 -14.60
C LYS A 896 13.37 -18.87 -15.53
N ILE A 897 12.51 -19.09 -16.53
CA ILE A 897 11.90 -18.03 -17.32
C ILE A 897 10.62 -17.58 -16.62
N GLU A 898 10.57 -16.34 -16.17
CA GLU A 898 9.39 -15.75 -15.52
C GLU A 898 8.42 -15.17 -16.55
N ILE A 899 8.96 -14.51 -17.59
CA ILE A 899 8.19 -13.89 -18.68
C ILE A 899 8.88 -14.19 -20.00
N ASN A 900 8.08 -14.51 -21.01
CA ASN A 900 8.47 -14.51 -22.42
C ASN A 900 7.23 -14.12 -23.22
N ASN A 901 7.31 -13.08 -24.04
CA ASN A 901 6.21 -12.66 -24.92
C ASN A 901 6.12 -13.48 -26.21
N TYR A 902 6.99 -14.47 -26.39
CA TYR A 902 6.92 -15.54 -27.39
C TYR A 902 6.80 -16.91 -26.71
N ASN A 903 6.53 -17.95 -27.50
CA ASN A 903 6.44 -19.33 -27.00
C ASN A 903 7.80 -19.94 -26.64
N GLU A 904 8.87 -19.47 -27.27
CA GLU A 904 10.22 -20.04 -27.13
C GLU A 904 11.25 -18.94 -26.96
N CYS A 905 12.36 -19.25 -26.30
CA CYS A 905 13.52 -18.39 -26.19
C CYS A 905 14.76 -19.25 -26.50
N ALA A 906 15.48 -18.89 -27.56
CA ALA A 906 16.60 -19.69 -28.04
C ALA A 906 17.88 -19.32 -27.30
N ILE A 907 18.36 -20.21 -26.43
CA ILE A 907 19.58 -20.03 -25.63
C ILE A 907 20.65 -21.01 -26.11
N GLN A 908 21.83 -20.51 -26.47
CA GLN A 908 22.97 -21.32 -26.88
C GLN A 908 24.22 -20.89 -26.10
N GLY A 909 24.63 -21.71 -25.13
CA GLY A 909 25.69 -21.34 -24.20
C GLY A 909 25.30 -20.10 -23.40
N ASN A 910 26.11 -19.04 -23.50
CA ASN A 910 25.83 -17.76 -22.85
C ASN A 910 25.10 -16.76 -23.76
N THR A 911 24.72 -17.19 -24.97
CA THR A 911 24.08 -16.33 -25.95
C THR A 911 22.58 -16.57 -25.96
N VAL A 912 21.80 -15.50 -25.83
CA VAL A 912 20.35 -15.51 -26.04
C VAL A 912 20.06 -14.91 -27.40
N ASN A 913 19.34 -15.64 -28.25
CA ASN A 913 18.84 -15.15 -29.53
C ASN A 913 17.38 -14.71 -29.35
N LEU A 914 17.15 -13.41 -29.52
CA LEU A 914 15.86 -12.75 -29.36
C LEU A 914 15.23 -12.53 -30.74
N LEU A 915 13.96 -12.91 -30.86
CA LEU A 915 13.10 -12.57 -32.01
C LEU A 915 12.80 -11.06 -32.03
N PRO A 916 12.29 -10.51 -33.15
CA PRO A 916 11.82 -9.13 -33.24
C PRO A 916 10.93 -8.77 -32.04
N TYR A 917 11.22 -7.68 -31.35
CA TYR A 917 10.46 -7.24 -30.18
C TYR A 917 10.30 -8.27 -29.04
N GLN A 918 11.13 -9.30 -28.98
CA GLN A 918 11.06 -10.29 -27.89
C GLN A 918 11.51 -9.67 -26.57
N ALA A 919 10.72 -9.92 -25.52
CA ALA A 919 10.98 -9.52 -24.16
C ALA A 919 10.96 -10.75 -23.24
N VAL A 920 12.03 -10.92 -22.46
CA VAL A 920 12.21 -12.08 -21.58
C VAL A 920 12.71 -11.63 -20.22
N ILE A 921 12.13 -12.19 -19.16
CA ILE A 921 12.63 -12.05 -17.79
C ILE A 921 13.04 -13.43 -17.29
N PHE A 922 14.29 -13.55 -16.87
CA PHE A 922 14.84 -14.75 -16.23
C PHE A 922 15.07 -14.51 -14.75
N ARG A 923 14.75 -15.49 -13.89
CA ARG A 923 15.31 -15.58 -12.54
C ARG A 923 16.69 -16.23 -12.64
N LEU A 924 17.68 -15.59 -12.03
CA LEU A 924 19.05 -16.07 -11.94
C LEU A 924 19.30 -16.78 -10.61
N GLY A 925 20.21 -17.74 -10.61
CA GLY A 925 20.76 -18.44 -9.45
C GLY A 925 22.20 -18.03 -9.14
N THR A 926 22.73 -18.64 -8.09
CA THR A 926 24.15 -18.58 -7.68
C THR A 926 25.06 -19.35 -8.61
#